data_AF-A0A8X7X3Q0-F1
#
_entry.id   AF-A0A8X7X3Q0-F1
#
_cell.length_a   1.000
_cell.length_b   1.000
_cell.length_c   1.000
_cell.angle_alpha   90.00
_cell.angle_beta   90.00
_cell.angle_gamma   90.00
#
_symmetry.space_group_name_H-M   'P 1'
#
loop_
_entity.id
_entity.type
_entity.pdbx_description
1 polymer ?
#
loop_
_entity_poly.entity_id
_entity_poly.type
_entity_poly.pdbx_seq_one_letter_code
_entity_poly.pdbx_strand_id
1 'polypeptide(L)'
;MDTPHLQNKIESPELRHMSDLPNVVADLVTGLFHFTLLMPTSQHNLAHPFFWQPVECCLMEVVLQEGLTGKSYRSTEEETRHRETWLVNRKRVIMHNMLADKGIKTFWLGMTYFADLTNQEYRQMAFKGCFGLFNTTKARRGSTYLWQSGKNSIPSSVDWREKGYVTEIKDQKDCGSCWAFSATGALEGQNFRKTQKLVSLSEQQLVDCSGDYGNFGCGGGLMDQAFQYIKENGGIDTEESYPYEATDGKCRFNPDTIGATCSGYVDINSGDEKALQEAVATIGPISVGIDAGHESFQLYEKGIYNEPDCSSSDLDHGVLAVGYGTEKGNDYWLVKNRVKCLVLAIALLVAVTADSVSVEDQEFYEWKIEHRKSYTSFEDEAHHKETWMTNRKYVIMHNMLADRGIKTYWLGMTYFADLTNEEYKQIAFRGCFGRFNTSKFNQSSSVRELYEQDLPASVDWRTKGYVTDIKNQKDCGSCWAFSATGALEGQHFKRTKTLVSLSEQQLVDCSSKYGNYGCNGGLMVNAFKYIKENGGIDTEKSYPYKARDGKCRFNPQTIGAKCSGYKNIMSRSEKALQKAVATIGPISVAIDAGQKSFQLYKRGIYNEPDCSSTDLNHGVLAVGYGTEKGRDYWLVKNRLLEIRWTSHYEVTRCTVDNQEQILSILSEMTEDDDAAVDLCTEASGLLCQIKRHHFFEIGKFPVRCLVS
;
A
#
# COMPACT_ATOMS: atom_id res chain seq x y z
N MET A 1 75.73 -10.57 -26.78
CA MET A 1 76.84 -10.48 -25.81
C MET A 1 76.48 -9.37 -24.84
N ASP A 2 76.30 -9.79 -23.59
CA ASP A 2 76.62 -9.09 -22.35
C ASP A 2 75.92 -7.76 -22.01
N THR A 3 75.06 -7.86 -20.98
CA THR A 3 74.80 -6.84 -19.96
C THR A 3 76.07 -6.57 -19.13
N PRO A 4 76.26 -5.40 -18.46
CA PRO A 4 75.75 -5.15 -17.08
C PRO A 4 75.26 -3.69 -16.82
N HIS A 5 74.26 -3.44 -15.95
CA HIS A 5 74.35 -3.02 -14.52
C HIS A 5 75.22 -1.76 -14.25
N LEU A 6 74.88 -0.75 -13.44
CA LEU A 6 74.18 -0.70 -12.14
C LEU A 6 73.97 0.79 -11.70
N GLN A 7 72.87 1.07 -10.99
CA GLN A 7 72.73 1.89 -9.75
C GLN A 7 72.86 3.45 -9.64
N ASN A 8 71.71 4.04 -9.25
CA ASN A 8 71.39 4.73 -7.97
C ASN A 8 71.58 6.25 -7.71
N LYS A 9 70.51 6.77 -7.06
CA LYS A 9 70.37 7.80 -5.98
C LYS A 9 69.94 9.25 -6.34
N ILE A 10 68.72 9.63 -5.90
CA ILE A 10 68.39 10.66 -4.85
C ILE A 10 68.10 12.03 -5.52
N GLU A 11 67.03 12.82 -5.32
CA GLU A 11 66.32 13.36 -4.14
C GLU A 11 65.02 14.06 -4.63
N SER A 12 64.01 14.27 -3.77
CA SER A 12 62.91 15.26 -3.94
C SER A 12 63.13 16.42 -2.94
N PRO A 13 62.59 17.65 -3.15
CA PRO A 13 61.22 17.96 -2.70
C PRO A 13 60.44 19.10 -3.44
N GLU A 14 59.10 19.02 -3.28
CA GLU A 14 58.06 20.07 -3.15
C GLU A 14 57.70 21.15 -4.22
N LEU A 15 56.46 20.99 -4.73
CA LEU A 15 55.32 21.92 -4.84
C LEU A 15 55.42 23.24 -5.67
N ARG A 16 54.69 23.27 -6.81
CA ARG A 16 53.58 24.20 -7.13
C ARG A 16 52.97 23.89 -8.51
N HIS A 17 51.69 23.49 -8.54
CA HIS A 17 50.87 23.36 -9.74
C HIS A 17 49.95 24.60 -9.88
N MET A 18 49.87 25.14 -11.10
CA MET A 18 48.80 26.01 -11.61
C MET A 18 48.20 25.34 -12.84
N SER A 19 46.87 25.27 -12.92
CA SER A 19 46.03 25.53 -14.13
C SER A 19 44.67 24.80 -14.06
N ASP A 20 43.59 25.57 -14.04
CA ASP A 20 42.37 25.48 -14.89
C ASP A 20 41.50 24.19 -14.92
N LEU A 21 40.22 24.33 -14.54
CA LEU A 21 39.04 23.46 -14.82
C LEU A 21 38.49 23.73 -16.25
N PRO A 22 37.54 22.95 -16.87
CA PRO A 22 36.62 21.91 -16.35
C PRO A 22 36.36 20.66 -17.27
N ASN A 23 35.48 19.74 -16.84
CA ASN A 23 34.68 18.72 -17.60
C ASN A 23 34.99 17.23 -17.37
N VAL A 24 34.19 16.55 -16.52
CA VAL A 24 33.94 15.09 -16.60
C VAL A 24 32.48 14.78 -16.25
N VAL A 25 31.59 14.96 -17.23
CA VAL A 25 30.24 14.33 -17.26
C VAL A 25 29.99 13.67 -18.64
N ALA A 26 31.06 13.37 -19.39
CA ALA A 26 30.96 12.89 -20.77
C ALA A 26 31.34 11.41 -21.01
N ASP A 27 31.78 10.66 -19.99
CA ASP A 27 32.34 9.30 -20.20
C ASP A 27 31.51 8.13 -19.64
N LEU A 28 30.24 8.34 -19.27
CA LEU A 28 29.35 7.25 -18.82
C LEU A 28 28.21 6.89 -19.79
N VAL A 29 28.10 7.55 -20.95
CA VAL A 29 26.99 7.35 -21.91
C VAL A 29 27.39 6.55 -23.17
N THR A 30 28.65 6.15 -23.33
CA THR A 30 29.14 5.56 -24.60
C THR A 30 29.51 4.07 -24.52
N GLY A 31 28.83 3.29 -23.68
CA GLY A 31 29.12 1.85 -23.47
C GLY A 31 27.97 0.86 -23.73
N LEU A 32 26.79 1.31 -24.16
CA LEU A 32 25.56 0.48 -24.17
C LEU A 32 24.80 0.45 -25.52
N PHE A 33 25.47 0.71 -26.64
CA PHE A 33 24.91 0.45 -27.97
C PHE A 33 25.95 -0.25 -28.84
N HIS A 34 25.97 -1.58 -28.81
CA HIS A 34 26.27 -2.45 -29.94
C HIS A 34 26.01 -3.91 -29.52
N PHE A 35 25.15 -4.60 -30.28
CA PHE A 35 24.90 -6.05 -30.38
C PHE A 35 23.44 -6.48 -30.19
N THR A 36 22.66 -6.31 -31.26
CA THR A 36 21.59 -7.25 -31.64
C THR A 36 21.76 -7.61 -33.11
N LEU A 37 22.21 -8.83 -33.40
CA LEU A 37 21.71 -9.74 -34.45
C LEU A 37 22.69 -10.91 -34.65
N LEU A 38 22.12 -12.12 -34.57
CA LEU A 38 22.53 -13.43 -35.11
C LEU A 38 22.65 -14.53 -34.04
N MET A 39 21.66 -15.43 -34.03
CA MET A 39 21.81 -16.80 -33.52
C MET A 39 22.74 -17.61 -34.43
N PRO A 40 23.45 -18.62 -33.89
CA PRO A 40 22.95 -19.99 -34.05
C PRO A 40 23.15 -20.92 -32.83
N THR A 41 22.41 -22.03 -32.90
CA THR A 41 22.34 -23.22 -32.05
C THR A 41 23.67 -23.87 -31.64
N SER A 42 23.82 -24.31 -30.37
CA SER A 42 24.08 -25.71 -29.96
C SER A 42 24.50 -25.85 -28.48
N GLN A 43 24.51 -27.10 -28.02
CA GLN A 43 24.41 -27.66 -26.67
C GLN A 43 25.57 -27.46 -25.65
N HIS A 44 25.17 -27.54 -24.38
CA HIS A 44 25.81 -28.16 -23.20
C HIS A 44 27.02 -27.50 -22.46
N ASN A 45 26.72 -27.26 -21.16
CA ASN A 45 27.52 -27.44 -19.93
C ASN A 45 28.10 -26.22 -19.17
N LEU A 46 27.42 -25.94 -18.04
CA LEU A 46 27.90 -25.77 -16.65
C LEU A 46 29.13 -24.87 -16.36
N ALA A 47 28.89 -23.73 -15.69
CA ALA A 47 29.58 -23.35 -14.45
C ALA A 47 29.01 -22.03 -13.84
N HIS A 48 28.56 -22.12 -12.57
CA HIS A 48 28.49 -21.11 -11.49
C HIS A 48 28.00 -19.66 -11.74
N PRO A 49 26.90 -19.22 -11.09
CA PRO A 49 26.58 -17.79 -10.99
C PRO A 49 27.34 -17.13 -9.83
N PHE A 50 27.94 -15.97 -10.12
CA PHE A 50 28.52 -15.05 -9.16
C PHE A 50 27.45 -14.53 -8.19
N PHE A 51 27.77 -14.61 -6.90
CA PHE A 51 27.03 -14.00 -5.80
C PHE A 51 27.12 -12.47 -5.89
N TRP A 52 25.97 -11.78 -5.94
CA TRP A 52 25.84 -10.40 -5.46
C TRP A 52 25.09 -10.44 -4.13
N GLN A 53 25.70 -9.86 -3.09
CA GLN A 53 25.12 -9.75 -1.75
C GLN A 53 24.06 -8.64 -1.70
N PRO A 54 23.02 -8.78 -0.85
CA PRO A 54 21.87 -7.87 -0.82
C PRO A 54 22.02 -6.80 0.28
N VAL A 55 22.22 -5.55 -0.12
CA VAL A 55 22.08 -4.37 0.78
C VAL A 55 21.06 -3.35 0.22
N GLU A 56 20.49 -3.59 -0.96
CA GLU A 56 19.70 -2.57 -1.69
C GLU A 56 18.17 -2.67 -1.51
N CYS A 57 17.63 -3.62 -0.75
CA CYS A 57 16.17 -3.81 -0.70
C CYS A 57 15.39 -2.77 0.11
N CYS A 58 15.99 -2.06 1.07
CA CYS A 58 15.33 -0.92 1.74
C CYS A 58 15.51 0.40 0.99
N LEU A 59 16.44 0.48 0.04
CA LEU A 59 16.65 1.64 -0.83
C LEU A 59 15.71 1.62 -2.05
N MET A 60 15.08 0.49 -2.37
CA MET A 60 14.29 0.38 -3.60
C MET A 60 12.87 0.97 -3.49
N GLU A 61 12.32 1.13 -2.28
CA GLU A 61 11.16 2.01 -2.06
C GLU A 61 11.54 3.50 -2.17
N VAL A 62 12.79 3.86 -1.83
CA VAL A 62 13.33 5.23 -1.87
C VAL A 62 13.53 5.71 -3.32
N VAL A 63 13.95 4.82 -4.22
CA VAL A 63 14.26 5.16 -5.62
C VAL A 63 13.00 5.40 -6.49
N LEU A 64 11.82 4.91 -6.09
CA LEU A 64 10.62 4.98 -6.95
C LEU A 64 9.82 6.28 -6.85
N GLN A 65 9.98 7.07 -5.77
CA GLN A 65 9.38 8.41 -5.68
C GLN A 65 10.05 9.39 -6.64
N GLU A 66 11.36 9.24 -6.83
CA GLU A 66 12.13 9.97 -7.85
C GLU A 66 11.69 9.56 -9.27
N GLY A 67 11.29 8.31 -9.49
CA GLY A 67 10.90 7.79 -10.81
C GLY A 67 9.51 8.19 -11.31
N LEU A 68 8.48 8.22 -10.44
CA LEU A 68 7.08 8.48 -10.85
C LEU A 68 6.66 9.95 -10.82
N THR A 69 7.29 10.78 -9.99
CA THR A 69 6.95 12.22 -9.88
C THR A 69 8.13 13.17 -10.03
N GLY A 70 9.38 12.66 -10.10
CA GLY A 70 10.58 13.49 -10.17
C GLY A 70 10.79 14.39 -8.96
N LYS A 71 10.19 14.07 -7.80
CA LYS A 71 10.25 14.91 -6.60
C LYS A 71 11.47 14.56 -5.75
N SER A 72 12.21 15.59 -5.34
CA SER A 72 13.26 15.52 -4.33
C SER A 72 12.87 16.34 -3.10
N TYR A 73 13.20 15.83 -1.91
CA TYR A 73 12.91 16.48 -0.62
C TYR A 73 14.21 16.93 0.03
N ARG A 74 14.13 17.95 0.92
CA ARG A 74 15.33 18.56 1.51
C ARG A 74 15.91 17.73 2.65
N SER A 75 15.08 16.90 3.29
CA SER A 75 15.51 16.00 4.36
C SER A 75 14.69 14.71 4.38
N THR A 76 15.24 13.69 5.04
CA THR A 76 14.57 12.39 5.24
C THR A 76 13.31 12.52 6.09
N GLU A 77 13.24 13.48 7.02
CA GLU A 77 12.04 13.76 7.81
C GLU A 77 10.91 14.34 6.94
N GLU A 78 11.25 15.27 6.03
CA GLU A 78 10.29 15.83 5.06
C GLU A 78 9.77 14.72 4.14
N GLU A 79 10.67 13.89 3.60
CA GLU A 79 10.30 12.72 2.79
C GLU A 79 9.38 11.76 3.55
N THR A 80 9.70 11.46 4.81
CA THR A 80 8.89 10.56 5.66
C THR A 80 7.48 11.13 5.87
N ARG A 81 7.34 12.43 6.14
CA ARG A 81 6.04 13.10 6.30
C ARG A 81 5.22 13.06 5.01
N HIS A 82 5.84 13.34 3.87
CA HIS A 82 5.20 13.28 2.55
C HIS A 82 4.78 11.84 2.22
N ARG A 83 5.61 10.86 2.57
CA ARG A 83 5.29 9.43 2.45
C ARG A 83 4.10 9.02 3.29
N GLU A 84 4.02 9.44 4.54
CA GLU A 84 2.86 9.16 5.40
C GLU A 84 1.57 9.75 4.81
N THR A 85 1.64 10.98 4.32
CA THR A 85 0.52 11.67 3.69
C THR A 85 0.09 10.98 2.39
N TRP A 86 1.06 10.54 1.58
CA TRP A 86 0.82 9.75 0.39
C TRP A 86 0.09 8.44 0.71
N LEU A 87 0.47 7.73 1.77
CA LEU A 87 -0.21 6.50 2.20
C LEU A 87 -1.65 6.76 2.65
N VAL A 88 -1.91 7.90 3.30
CA VAL A 88 -3.27 8.31 3.70
C VAL A 88 -4.11 8.62 2.46
N ASN A 89 -3.60 9.44 1.54
CA ASN A 89 -4.30 9.78 0.30
C ASN A 89 -4.52 8.56 -0.60
N ARG A 90 -3.57 7.62 -0.63
CA ARG A 90 -3.74 6.35 -1.34
C ARG A 90 -4.88 5.51 -0.82
N LYS A 91 -5.02 5.40 0.51
CA LYS A 91 -6.19 4.74 1.11
C LYS A 91 -7.48 5.42 0.65
N ARG A 92 -7.50 6.75 0.58
CA ARG A 92 -8.66 7.52 0.08
C ARG A 92 -8.96 7.23 -1.39
N VAL A 93 -7.95 7.21 -2.26
CA VAL A 93 -8.09 6.86 -3.68
C VAL A 93 -8.71 5.48 -3.85
N ILE A 94 -8.15 4.47 -3.16
CA ILE A 94 -8.66 3.09 -3.22
C ILE A 94 -10.12 3.05 -2.79
N MET A 95 -10.45 3.69 -1.67
CA MET A 95 -11.81 3.68 -1.13
C MET A 95 -12.82 4.38 -2.04
N HIS A 96 -12.45 5.53 -2.60
CA HIS A 96 -13.31 6.26 -3.52
C HIS A 96 -13.54 5.45 -4.80
N ASN A 97 -12.48 4.88 -5.37
CA ASN A 97 -12.56 4.14 -6.63
C ASN A 97 -13.36 2.84 -6.47
N MET A 98 -13.34 2.20 -5.29
CA MET A 98 -14.24 1.07 -5.00
C MET A 98 -15.73 1.45 -5.03
N LEU A 99 -16.09 2.70 -4.71
CA LEU A 99 -17.45 3.22 -4.85
C LEU A 99 -17.76 3.60 -6.30
N ALA A 100 -16.78 4.15 -7.02
CA ALA A 100 -16.88 4.47 -8.44
C ALA A 100 -17.10 3.21 -9.30
N ASP A 101 -16.37 2.13 -9.03
CA ASP A 101 -16.51 0.83 -9.70
C ASP A 101 -17.90 0.21 -9.50
N LYS A 102 -18.61 0.60 -8.43
CA LYS A 102 -20.01 0.21 -8.15
C LYS A 102 -21.04 1.17 -8.75
N GLY A 103 -20.61 2.20 -9.47
CA GLY A 103 -21.46 3.25 -10.02
C GLY A 103 -22.04 4.21 -8.98
N ILE A 104 -21.53 4.20 -7.74
CA ILE A 104 -21.99 5.10 -6.66
C ILE A 104 -21.35 6.49 -6.81
N LYS A 105 -20.10 6.53 -7.28
CA LYS A 105 -19.38 7.77 -7.61
C LYS A 105 -19.24 7.88 -9.13
N THR A 106 -19.31 9.10 -9.65
CA THR A 106 -19.25 9.41 -11.09
C THR A 106 -17.83 9.68 -11.59
N PHE A 107 -16.83 9.60 -10.71
CA PHE A 107 -15.44 9.90 -11.00
C PHE A 107 -14.47 9.00 -10.23
N TRP A 108 -13.23 9.00 -10.68
CA TRP A 108 -12.13 8.27 -10.08
C TRP A 108 -11.05 9.23 -9.62
N LEU A 109 -10.49 8.91 -8.45
CA LEU A 109 -9.30 9.57 -7.94
C LEU A 109 -8.06 8.81 -8.43
N GLY A 110 -6.93 9.50 -8.45
CA GLY A 110 -5.62 8.96 -8.75
C GLY A 110 -4.57 9.50 -7.78
N MET A 111 -3.40 8.85 -7.77
CA MET A 111 -2.25 9.39 -7.06
C MET A 111 -1.62 10.50 -7.91
N THR A 112 -2.22 11.68 -7.85
CA THR A 112 -1.78 12.88 -8.58
C THR A 112 -0.44 13.39 -8.07
N TYR A 113 0.14 14.38 -8.75
CA TYR A 113 1.32 15.09 -8.26
C TYR A 113 1.12 15.65 -6.84
N PHE A 114 -0.10 15.96 -6.42
CA PHE A 114 -0.40 16.49 -5.09
C PHE A 114 -0.62 15.41 -4.03
N ALA A 115 -0.52 14.13 -4.38
CA ALA A 115 -0.99 13.08 -3.50
C ALA A 115 -0.13 12.86 -2.25
N ASP A 116 1.08 13.40 -2.21
CA ASP A 116 1.97 13.46 -1.04
C ASP A 116 1.74 14.69 -0.16
N LEU A 117 0.79 15.57 -0.51
CA LEU A 117 0.47 16.77 0.26
C LEU A 117 -0.78 16.57 1.09
N THR A 118 -0.77 17.17 2.29
CA THR A 118 -1.99 17.29 3.09
C THR A 118 -2.93 18.26 2.37
N ASN A 119 -4.24 18.19 2.66
CA ASN A 119 -5.17 19.12 2.03
C ASN A 119 -4.81 20.59 2.31
N GLN A 120 -4.28 20.88 3.49
CA GLN A 120 -3.82 22.22 3.85
C GLN A 120 -2.62 22.65 2.99
N GLU A 121 -1.61 21.80 2.82
CA GLU A 121 -0.46 22.07 1.94
C GLU A 121 -0.90 22.21 0.48
N TYR A 122 -1.82 21.35 0.03
CA TYR A 122 -2.43 21.47 -1.29
C TYR A 122 -3.11 22.82 -1.49
N ARG A 123 -4.01 23.23 -0.57
CA ARG A 123 -4.67 24.54 -0.65
C ARG A 123 -3.68 25.68 -0.64
N GLN A 124 -2.67 25.61 0.23
CA GLN A 124 -1.64 26.63 0.35
C GLN A 124 -0.71 26.71 -0.85
N MET A 125 -0.56 25.64 -1.64
CA MET A 125 0.34 25.60 -2.79
C MET A 125 -0.41 25.82 -4.11
N ALA A 126 -1.57 25.19 -4.29
CA ALA A 126 -2.39 25.30 -5.50
C ALA A 126 -3.16 26.63 -5.58
N PHE A 127 -3.57 27.18 -4.43
CA PHE A 127 -4.42 28.38 -4.36
C PHE A 127 -3.78 29.51 -3.55
N LYS A 128 -2.45 29.48 -3.34
CA LYS A 128 -1.74 30.54 -2.63
C LYS A 128 -2.06 31.90 -3.23
N GLY A 129 -2.74 32.76 -2.49
CA GLY A 129 -3.13 34.08 -2.98
C GLY A 129 -4.20 34.05 -4.07
N CYS A 130 -4.61 32.90 -4.63
CA CYS A 130 -5.76 32.86 -5.52
C CYS A 130 -6.98 33.40 -4.75
N PHE A 131 -7.53 34.49 -5.24
CA PHE A 131 -8.54 35.32 -4.57
C PHE A 131 -8.17 36.02 -3.23
N GLY A 132 -6.89 36.23 -2.93
CA GLY A 132 -6.41 36.88 -1.70
C GLY A 132 -6.61 38.42 -1.61
N LEU A 133 -6.78 38.92 -0.37
CA LEU A 133 -6.87 40.33 0.07
C LEU A 133 -7.51 41.32 -0.93
N PHE A 134 -8.72 41.02 -1.43
CA PHE A 134 -9.44 42.02 -2.21
C PHE A 134 -9.97 43.15 -1.37
N ASN A 135 -9.68 44.36 -1.83
CA ASN A 135 -10.34 45.55 -1.32
C ASN A 135 -11.80 45.56 -1.80
N THR A 136 -12.71 45.04 -0.97
CA THR A 136 -14.17 45.03 -1.17
C THR A 136 -14.77 46.43 -1.34
N THR A 137 -13.98 47.49 -1.15
CA THR A 137 -14.42 48.88 -1.31
C THR A 137 -14.36 49.41 -2.75
N LYS A 138 -13.68 48.73 -3.69
CA LYS A 138 -13.67 49.14 -5.10
C LYS A 138 -14.94 48.63 -5.79
N ALA A 139 -15.84 49.54 -6.15
CA ALA A 139 -17.13 49.21 -6.75
C ALA A 139 -16.99 48.32 -8.00
N ARG A 140 -17.75 47.23 -8.07
CA ARG A 140 -17.95 46.43 -9.28
C ARG A 140 -18.61 47.33 -10.33
N ARG A 141 -17.89 47.69 -11.40
CA ARG A 141 -18.36 48.60 -12.46
C ARG A 141 -18.86 47.88 -13.71
N GLY A 142 -18.90 46.54 -13.70
CA GLY A 142 -19.50 45.74 -14.78
C GLY A 142 -21.01 45.95 -14.86
N SER A 143 -21.55 46.12 -16.06
CA SER A 143 -22.99 46.01 -16.27
C SER A 143 -23.40 44.54 -16.21
N THR A 144 -24.53 44.23 -15.56
CA THR A 144 -25.06 42.86 -15.51
C THR A 144 -25.46 42.38 -16.89
N TYR A 145 -25.07 41.15 -17.25
CA TYR A 145 -25.57 40.46 -18.43
C TYR A 145 -27.10 40.28 -18.28
N LEU A 146 -27.86 41.04 -19.07
CA LEU A 146 -29.31 40.97 -19.10
C LEU A 146 -29.75 40.12 -20.29
N TRP A 147 -30.36 39.00 -19.96
CA TRP A 147 -31.01 38.10 -20.90
C TRP A 147 -32.07 38.83 -21.75
N GLN A 148 -32.00 38.63 -23.08
CA GLN A 148 -33.12 38.95 -23.96
C GLN A 148 -33.99 37.70 -24.12
N SER A 149 -35.04 37.64 -23.31
CA SER A 149 -36.03 36.56 -23.35
C SER A 149 -36.66 36.40 -24.73
N GLY A 150 -36.27 35.31 -25.40
CA GLY A 150 -37.03 34.69 -26.48
C GLY A 150 -36.34 34.72 -27.84
N LYS A 151 -35.81 33.55 -28.26
CA LYS A 151 -36.25 32.87 -29.51
C LYS A 151 -35.46 31.62 -29.92
N ASN A 152 -34.30 31.32 -29.33
CA ASN A 152 -33.51 30.16 -29.75
C ASN A 152 -33.26 29.20 -28.60
N SER A 153 -33.60 27.93 -28.78
CA SER A 153 -33.11 26.84 -27.93
C SER A 153 -31.59 26.80 -28.01
N ILE A 154 -30.90 26.93 -26.87
CA ILE A 154 -29.46 26.69 -26.82
C ILE A 154 -29.15 25.21 -27.10
N PRO A 155 -27.99 24.87 -27.69
CA PRO A 155 -27.60 23.48 -27.91
C PRO A 155 -27.56 22.68 -26.60
N SER A 156 -27.84 21.37 -26.67
CA SER A 156 -27.74 20.48 -25.51
C SER A 156 -26.29 20.26 -25.04
N SER A 157 -25.32 20.51 -25.92
CA SER A 157 -23.90 20.45 -25.60
C SER A 157 -23.11 21.45 -26.44
N VAL A 158 -22.08 22.02 -25.85
CA VAL A 158 -21.16 22.96 -26.51
C VAL A 158 -19.73 22.57 -26.12
N ASP A 159 -18.84 22.58 -27.11
CA ASP A 159 -17.40 22.42 -26.90
C ASP A 159 -16.64 23.42 -27.77
N TRP A 160 -16.11 24.47 -27.15
CA TRP A 160 -15.39 25.53 -27.84
C TRP A 160 -13.98 25.12 -28.28
N ARG A 161 -13.45 24.00 -27.78
CA ARG A 161 -12.15 23.44 -28.20
C ARG A 161 -12.21 23.01 -29.66
N GLU A 162 -13.29 22.31 -30.03
CA GLU A 162 -13.53 21.85 -31.40
C GLU A 162 -13.76 23.00 -32.40
N LYS A 163 -14.04 24.20 -31.90
CA LYS A 163 -14.31 25.40 -32.71
C LYS A 163 -13.12 26.35 -32.82
N GLY A 164 -11.98 26.04 -32.18
CA GLY A 164 -10.76 26.85 -32.24
C GLY A 164 -10.78 28.10 -31.35
N TYR A 165 -11.71 28.18 -30.38
CA TYR A 165 -11.83 29.34 -29.47
C TYR A 165 -10.90 29.24 -28.25
N VAL A 166 -10.20 28.12 -28.07
CA VAL A 166 -9.48 27.80 -26.85
C VAL A 166 -8.02 27.49 -27.19
N THR A 167 -7.09 28.22 -26.58
CA THR A 167 -5.65 27.98 -26.70
C THR A 167 -5.22 26.69 -25.99
N GLU A 168 -3.96 26.28 -26.18
CA GLU A 168 -3.35 25.19 -25.42
C GLU A 168 -3.38 25.43 -23.90
N ILE A 169 -3.22 24.36 -23.13
CA ILE A 169 -3.07 24.43 -21.67
C ILE A 169 -1.64 24.92 -21.36
N LYS A 170 -1.50 25.94 -20.50
CA LYS A 170 -0.22 26.47 -19.98
C LYS A 170 -0.15 26.18 -18.47
N ASP A 171 0.99 26.41 -17.82
CA ASP A 171 1.15 26.13 -16.39
C ASP A 171 1.27 27.42 -15.58
N GLN A 172 0.41 27.62 -14.57
CA GLN A 172 0.48 28.78 -13.67
C GLN A 172 1.65 28.68 -12.67
N LYS A 173 2.31 27.51 -12.58
CA LYS A 173 3.37 27.17 -11.62
C LYS A 173 2.91 27.47 -10.17
N ASP A 174 3.82 27.89 -9.30
CA ASP A 174 3.51 28.14 -7.87
C ASP A 174 3.00 29.58 -7.61
N CYS A 175 2.47 30.26 -8.64
CA CYS A 175 1.96 31.63 -8.57
C CYS A 175 0.42 31.64 -8.50
N GLY A 176 -0.16 32.50 -7.64
CA GLY A 176 -1.59 32.70 -7.47
C GLY A 176 -2.28 33.48 -8.59
N SER A 177 -1.92 33.20 -9.84
CA SER A 177 -2.33 33.95 -11.04
C SER A 177 -3.52 33.33 -11.79
N CYS A 178 -4.19 32.33 -11.21
CA CYS A 178 -5.43 31.70 -11.71
C CYS A 178 -6.43 32.67 -12.38
N TRP A 179 -6.60 33.86 -11.79
CA TRP A 179 -7.45 34.95 -12.26
C TRP A 179 -6.99 35.54 -13.60
N ALA A 180 -5.68 35.67 -13.81
CA ALA A 180 -5.10 36.17 -15.06
C ALA A 180 -5.35 35.16 -16.18
N PHE A 181 -5.16 33.88 -15.89
CA PHE A 181 -5.38 32.76 -16.81
C PHE A 181 -6.85 32.62 -17.21
N SER A 182 -7.76 32.79 -16.26
CA SER A 182 -9.19 32.81 -16.53
C SER A 182 -9.59 34.00 -17.40
N ALA A 183 -9.05 35.19 -17.12
CA ALA A 183 -9.36 36.42 -17.86
C ALA A 183 -8.79 36.41 -19.29
N THR A 184 -7.51 36.05 -19.47
CA THR A 184 -6.91 35.93 -20.81
C THR A 184 -7.66 34.89 -21.62
N GLY A 185 -7.94 33.71 -21.08
CA GLY A 185 -8.65 32.65 -21.81
C GLY A 185 -10.02 33.06 -22.35
N ALA A 186 -10.78 33.87 -21.61
CA ALA A 186 -12.05 34.41 -22.11
C ALA A 186 -11.82 35.46 -23.21
N LEU A 187 -10.85 36.35 -23.05
CA LEU A 187 -10.52 37.36 -24.06
C LEU A 187 -9.94 36.74 -25.34
N GLU A 188 -9.15 35.68 -25.23
CA GLU A 188 -8.64 34.88 -26.37
C GLU A 188 -9.80 34.36 -27.21
N GLY A 189 -10.82 33.76 -26.57
CA GLY A 189 -12.03 33.28 -27.24
C GLY A 189 -12.82 34.41 -27.90
N GLN A 190 -12.97 35.57 -27.24
CA GLN A 190 -13.64 36.73 -27.83
C GLN A 190 -12.85 37.35 -29.00
N ASN A 191 -11.52 37.36 -28.91
CA ASN A 191 -10.65 37.82 -29.98
C ASN A 191 -10.75 36.90 -31.20
N PHE A 192 -10.74 35.58 -30.98
CA PHE A 192 -10.97 34.60 -32.04
C PHE A 192 -12.35 34.79 -32.69
N ARG A 193 -13.41 35.00 -31.89
CA ARG A 193 -14.74 35.30 -32.43
C ARG A 193 -14.74 36.48 -33.40
N LYS A 194 -14.06 37.56 -33.03
CA LYS A 194 -14.00 38.81 -33.81
C LYS A 194 -13.11 38.71 -35.04
N THR A 195 -11.96 38.04 -34.92
CA THR A 195 -10.87 38.12 -35.91
C THR A 195 -10.65 36.82 -36.69
N GLN A 196 -11.21 35.71 -36.21
CA GLN A 196 -10.90 34.33 -36.65
C GLN A 196 -9.41 33.96 -36.50
N LYS A 197 -8.65 34.71 -35.68
CA LYS A 197 -7.24 34.44 -35.36
C LYS A 197 -7.12 34.19 -33.86
N LEU A 198 -6.73 32.97 -33.50
CA LEU A 198 -6.50 32.62 -32.11
C LEU A 198 -5.13 33.13 -31.72
N VAL A 199 -5.07 33.92 -30.66
CA VAL A 199 -3.84 34.57 -30.18
C VAL A 199 -3.68 34.15 -28.73
N SER A 200 -2.51 33.66 -28.36
CA SER A 200 -2.16 33.39 -26.96
C SER A 200 -1.78 34.72 -26.30
N LEU A 201 -2.50 35.13 -25.27
CA LEU A 201 -2.30 36.42 -24.57
C LEU A 201 -1.45 36.25 -23.32
N SER A 202 -0.72 37.30 -22.92
CA SER A 202 0.21 37.27 -21.80
C SER A 202 -0.49 37.36 -20.44
N GLU A 203 -0.50 36.26 -19.68
CA GLU A 203 -0.91 36.32 -18.27
C GLU A 203 0.10 37.10 -17.42
N GLN A 204 1.38 37.11 -17.79
CA GLN A 204 2.43 37.83 -17.05
C GLN A 204 2.23 39.34 -17.06
N GLN A 205 1.76 39.91 -18.17
CA GLN A 205 1.42 41.33 -18.21
C GLN A 205 0.36 41.67 -17.16
N LEU A 206 -0.66 40.82 -16.98
CA LEU A 206 -1.67 41.05 -15.95
C LEU A 206 -1.05 40.99 -14.56
N VAL A 207 -0.20 39.99 -14.30
CA VAL A 207 0.55 39.85 -13.03
C VAL A 207 1.38 41.10 -12.72
N ASP A 208 2.08 41.64 -13.71
CA ASP A 208 3.04 42.74 -13.51
C ASP A 208 2.41 44.15 -13.58
N CYS A 209 1.33 44.33 -14.33
CA CYS A 209 0.84 45.66 -14.71
C CYS A 209 -0.52 46.06 -14.11
N SER A 210 -1.31 45.11 -13.58
CA SER A 210 -2.67 45.40 -13.13
C SER A 210 -2.80 45.75 -11.63
N GLY A 211 -1.66 46.05 -10.99
CA GLY A 211 -1.55 46.44 -9.57
C GLY A 211 -2.52 47.55 -9.15
N ASP A 212 -2.50 48.66 -9.88
CA ASP A 212 -3.33 49.84 -9.60
C ASP A 212 -4.85 49.57 -9.75
N TYR A 213 -5.21 48.47 -10.43
CA TYR A 213 -6.58 48.03 -10.63
C TYR A 213 -7.08 47.17 -9.46
N GLY A 214 -6.19 46.69 -8.59
CA GLY A 214 -6.53 45.90 -7.39
C GLY A 214 -6.19 44.42 -7.50
N ASN A 215 -5.38 44.05 -8.49
CA ASN A 215 -4.73 42.74 -8.52
C ASN A 215 -3.36 42.83 -7.84
N PHE A 216 -2.93 41.75 -7.20
CA PHE A 216 -1.70 41.66 -6.41
C PHE A 216 -0.74 40.63 -7.00
N GLY A 217 -0.71 40.50 -8.34
CA GLY A 217 0.18 39.57 -9.03
C GLY A 217 -0.02 38.12 -8.59
N CYS A 218 1.05 37.46 -8.15
CA CYS A 218 1.03 36.12 -7.57
C CYS A 218 0.34 36.05 -6.21
N GLY A 219 0.07 37.19 -5.58
CA GLY A 219 -0.73 37.31 -4.36
C GLY A 219 -2.24 37.28 -4.57
N GLY A 220 -2.72 37.31 -5.83
CA GLY A 220 -4.15 37.18 -6.16
C GLY A 220 -4.72 38.26 -7.08
N GLY A 221 -5.92 38.04 -7.58
CA GLY A 221 -6.57 38.96 -8.50
C GLY A 221 -8.00 38.55 -8.87
N LEU A 222 -8.74 39.47 -9.48
CA LEU A 222 -10.08 39.22 -10.02
C LEU A 222 -10.09 39.46 -11.53
N MET A 223 -10.85 38.62 -12.24
CA MET A 223 -10.99 38.72 -13.70
C MET A 223 -11.55 40.09 -14.12
N ASP A 224 -12.49 40.66 -13.37
CA ASP A 224 -13.04 42.00 -13.64
C ASP A 224 -11.96 43.09 -13.65
N GLN A 225 -11.03 43.05 -12.69
CA GLN A 225 -9.94 44.02 -12.61
C GLN A 225 -8.94 43.82 -13.75
N ALA A 226 -8.72 42.57 -14.16
CA ALA A 226 -7.94 42.27 -15.36
C ALA A 226 -8.60 42.86 -16.61
N PHE A 227 -9.90 42.65 -16.83
CA PHE A 227 -10.60 43.21 -17.98
C PHE A 227 -10.66 44.74 -17.94
N GLN A 228 -10.83 45.33 -16.76
CA GLN A 228 -10.78 46.78 -16.58
C GLN A 228 -9.40 47.34 -16.98
N TYR A 229 -8.33 46.72 -16.50
CA TYR A 229 -6.96 47.07 -16.89
C TYR A 229 -6.78 46.99 -18.41
N ILE A 230 -7.12 45.85 -19.05
CA ILE A 230 -6.91 45.67 -20.50
C ILE A 230 -7.66 46.72 -21.30
N LYS A 231 -8.88 47.08 -20.88
CA LYS A 231 -9.70 48.11 -21.51
C LYS A 231 -9.05 49.49 -21.42
N GLU A 232 -8.61 49.90 -20.23
CA GLU A 232 -8.02 51.24 -20.00
C GLU A 232 -6.58 51.34 -20.54
N ASN A 233 -5.83 50.24 -20.52
CA ASN A 233 -4.47 50.13 -21.07
C ASN A 233 -4.46 50.17 -22.61
N GLY A 234 -5.60 49.94 -23.26
CA GLY A 234 -5.72 49.93 -24.73
C GLY A 234 -5.32 48.60 -25.38
N GLY A 235 -5.11 47.54 -24.60
CA GLY A 235 -4.75 46.22 -25.11
C GLY A 235 -3.91 45.39 -24.14
N ILE A 236 -3.62 44.17 -24.56
CA ILE A 236 -2.74 43.22 -23.88
C ILE A 236 -1.82 42.55 -24.90
N ASP A 237 -0.56 42.34 -24.52
CA ASP A 237 0.50 41.72 -25.29
C ASP A 237 0.25 40.22 -25.51
N THR A 238 0.91 39.67 -26.52
CA THR A 238 0.93 38.23 -26.76
C THR A 238 1.81 37.51 -25.74
N GLU A 239 1.52 36.24 -25.48
CA GLU A 239 2.41 35.35 -24.70
C GLU A 239 3.83 35.31 -25.27
N GLU A 240 3.97 35.37 -26.59
CA GLU A 240 5.27 35.33 -27.27
C GLU A 240 6.13 36.57 -26.97
N SER A 241 5.50 37.75 -26.87
CA SER A 241 6.21 39.01 -26.61
C SER A 241 6.43 39.29 -25.13
N TYR A 242 5.57 38.73 -24.27
CA TYR A 242 5.66 38.87 -22.81
C TYR A 242 5.40 37.51 -22.13
N PRO A 243 6.40 36.60 -22.10
CA PRO A 243 6.22 35.23 -21.62
C PRO A 243 5.92 35.11 -20.12
N TYR A 244 5.25 34.02 -19.75
CA TYR A 244 4.91 33.72 -18.37
C TYR A 244 6.09 33.26 -17.50
N GLU A 245 6.37 34.02 -16.45
CA GLU A 245 7.50 33.85 -15.53
C GLU A 245 7.07 33.30 -14.15
N ALA A 246 5.78 33.41 -13.80
CA ALA A 246 5.20 32.96 -12.53
C ALA A 246 5.83 33.59 -11.29
N THR A 247 6.23 34.86 -11.40
CA THR A 247 6.71 35.69 -10.31
C THR A 247 6.20 37.10 -10.52
N ASP A 248 6.12 37.89 -9.45
CA ASP A 248 5.86 39.31 -9.57
C ASP A 248 7.05 40.00 -10.23
N GLY A 249 6.79 40.73 -11.31
CA GLY A 249 7.77 41.48 -12.07
C GLY A 249 7.42 42.96 -12.19
N LYS A 250 8.26 43.71 -12.89
CA LYS A 250 7.95 45.08 -13.29
C LYS A 250 7.12 45.04 -14.58
N CYS A 251 6.14 45.93 -14.70
CA CYS A 251 5.36 46.06 -15.93
C CYS A 251 6.24 46.39 -17.15
N ARG A 252 6.14 45.56 -18.20
CA ARG A 252 6.90 45.68 -19.47
C ARG A 252 5.98 45.83 -20.70
N PHE A 253 4.76 46.32 -20.52
CA PHE A 253 3.79 46.45 -21.60
C PHE A 253 4.36 47.22 -22.80
N ASN A 254 4.18 46.68 -24.00
CA ASN A 254 4.63 47.29 -25.24
C ASN A 254 3.45 47.44 -26.25
N PRO A 255 3.04 48.68 -26.61
CA PRO A 255 1.92 48.88 -27.52
C PRO A 255 2.12 48.27 -28.93
N ASP A 256 3.36 47.99 -29.34
CA ASP A 256 3.66 47.38 -30.64
C ASP A 256 3.38 45.87 -30.68
N THR A 257 3.16 45.23 -29.53
CA THR A 257 3.00 43.77 -29.40
C THR A 257 1.61 43.34 -28.94
N ILE A 258 0.63 44.24 -29.01
CA ILE A 258 -0.76 43.99 -28.62
C ILE A 258 -1.35 42.80 -29.41
N GLY A 259 -1.73 41.77 -28.67
CA GLY A 259 -2.41 40.57 -29.17
C GLY A 259 -3.94 40.68 -29.22
N ALA A 260 -4.53 41.43 -28.29
CA ALA A 260 -5.99 41.66 -28.23
C ALA A 260 -6.36 42.96 -27.51
N THR A 261 -7.59 43.42 -27.74
CA THR A 261 -8.17 44.60 -27.08
C THR A 261 -9.49 44.24 -26.40
N CYS A 262 -9.80 44.88 -25.28
CA CYS A 262 -11.06 44.71 -24.56
C CYS A 262 -11.89 46.01 -24.64
N SER A 263 -13.11 45.94 -25.16
CA SER A 263 -14.03 47.10 -25.18
C SER A 263 -14.87 47.20 -23.89
N GLY A 264 -15.02 46.10 -23.16
CA GLY A 264 -15.80 46.00 -21.93
C GLY A 264 -16.02 44.55 -21.49
N TYR A 265 -16.61 44.40 -20.31
CA TYR A 265 -16.99 43.14 -19.70
C TYR A 265 -18.36 43.29 -19.02
N VAL A 266 -19.03 42.16 -18.81
CA VAL A 266 -20.34 42.08 -18.17
C VAL A 266 -20.34 40.93 -17.18
N ASP A 267 -21.07 41.08 -16.08
CA ASP A 267 -21.14 40.06 -15.04
C ASP A 267 -22.40 39.22 -15.21
N ILE A 268 -22.24 37.90 -15.08
CA ILE A 268 -23.36 36.99 -14.89
C ILE A 268 -23.72 37.02 -13.41
N ASN A 269 -25.02 37.03 -13.09
CA ASN A 269 -25.46 37.01 -11.70
C ASN A 269 -24.90 35.77 -10.99
N SER A 270 -24.35 35.98 -9.79
CA SER A 270 -23.79 34.90 -8.98
C SER A 270 -24.85 33.84 -8.70
N GLY A 271 -24.51 32.57 -8.94
CA GLY A 271 -25.40 31.42 -8.78
C GLY A 271 -26.37 31.16 -9.95
N ASP A 272 -26.39 31.99 -10.99
CA ASP A 272 -27.26 31.80 -12.15
C ASP A 272 -26.62 30.88 -13.20
N GLU A 273 -26.65 29.57 -12.95
CA GLU A 273 -26.07 28.56 -13.86
C GLU A 273 -26.76 28.53 -15.24
N LYS A 274 -28.03 28.93 -15.33
CA LYS A 274 -28.74 29.01 -16.61
C LYS A 274 -28.20 30.16 -17.45
N ALA A 275 -28.03 31.33 -16.86
CA ALA A 275 -27.41 32.46 -17.55
C ALA A 275 -25.95 32.14 -17.93
N LEU A 276 -25.21 31.39 -17.10
CA LEU A 276 -23.88 30.89 -17.46
C LEU A 276 -23.95 29.94 -18.67
N GLN A 277 -24.90 29.01 -18.70
CA GLN A 277 -25.04 28.03 -19.78
C GLN A 277 -25.36 28.73 -21.10
N GLU A 278 -26.26 29.71 -21.06
CA GLU A 278 -26.62 30.55 -22.19
C GLU A 278 -25.44 31.41 -22.68
N ALA A 279 -24.69 32.02 -21.76
CA ALA A 279 -23.51 32.80 -22.10
C ALA A 279 -22.44 31.91 -22.76
N VAL A 280 -22.16 30.74 -22.19
CA VAL A 280 -21.23 29.78 -22.81
C VAL A 280 -21.74 29.35 -24.19
N ALA A 281 -23.05 29.13 -24.36
CA ALA A 281 -23.62 28.70 -25.63
C ALA A 281 -23.56 29.76 -26.74
N THR A 282 -23.75 31.03 -26.38
CA THR A 282 -24.00 32.11 -27.36
C THR A 282 -22.86 33.12 -27.47
N ILE A 283 -22.00 33.21 -26.46
CA ILE A 283 -20.92 34.20 -26.37
C ILE A 283 -19.54 33.58 -26.61
N GLY A 284 -19.27 32.39 -26.07
CA GLY A 284 -17.96 31.75 -26.15
C GLY A 284 -17.47 31.24 -24.79
N PRO A 285 -16.18 30.96 -24.62
CA PRO A 285 -15.57 30.66 -23.32
C PRO A 285 -15.77 31.79 -22.31
N ILE A 286 -16.10 31.45 -21.06
CA ILE A 286 -16.44 32.41 -19.99
C ILE A 286 -15.55 32.19 -18.77
N SER A 287 -15.01 33.27 -18.20
CA SER A 287 -14.27 33.24 -16.94
C SER A 287 -15.21 32.94 -15.77
N VAL A 288 -14.86 31.96 -14.93
CA VAL A 288 -15.65 31.56 -13.75
C VAL A 288 -14.76 31.30 -12.54
N GLY A 289 -15.33 31.40 -11.34
CA GLY A 289 -14.71 30.92 -10.10
C GLY A 289 -15.32 29.60 -9.65
N ILE A 290 -14.53 28.72 -9.05
CA ILE A 290 -14.96 27.44 -8.47
C ILE A 290 -14.36 27.27 -7.06
N ASP A 291 -14.96 26.39 -6.26
CA ASP A 291 -14.36 25.84 -5.04
C ASP A 291 -13.57 24.56 -5.40
N ALA A 292 -12.25 24.67 -5.36
CA ALA A 292 -11.28 23.65 -5.75
C ALA A 292 -10.45 23.14 -4.57
N GLY A 293 -10.71 23.62 -3.35
CA GLY A 293 -9.93 23.31 -2.15
C GLY A 293 -10.09 21.89 -1.61
N HIS A 294 -10.96 21.07 -2.19
CA HIS A 294 -11.31 19.74 -1.66
C HIS A 294 -10.25 18.67 -1.93
N GLU A 295 -10.13 17.71 -1.02
CA GLU A 295 -9.23 16.55 -1.17
C GLU A 295 -9.58 15.67 -2.38
N SER A 296 -10.86 15.61 -2.73
CA SER A 296 -11.35 14.91 -3.92
C SER A 296 -10.91 15.62 -5.21
N PHE A 297 -10.86 16.96 -5.23
CA PHE A 297 -10.33 17.72 -6.37
C PHE A 297 -8.80 17.58 -6.46
N GLN A 298 -8.11 17.63 -5.32
CA GLN A 298 -6.66 17.39 -5.21
C GLN A 298 -6.22 16.08 -5.87
N LEU A 299 -7.03 15.03 -5.69
CA LEU A 299 -6.74 13.67 -6.15
C LEU A 299 -7.54 13.31 -7.42
N TYR A 300 -8.25 14.24 -8.04
CA TYR A 300 -9.10 13.95 -9.19
C TYR A 300 -8.27 13.52 -10.41
N GLU A 301 -8.66 12.40 -11.04
CA GLU A 301 -7.98 11.87 -12.23
C GLU A 301 -8.89 11.89 -13.46
N LYS A 302 -10.13 11.39 -13.34
CA LYS A 302 -11.05 11.25 -14.48
C LYS A 302 -12.52 11.09 -14.08
N GLY A 303 -13.42 11.31 -15.03
CA GLY A 303 -14.87 11.11 -14.89
C GLY A 303 -15.64 12.43 -14.87
N ILE A 304 -16.83 12.43 -14.26
CA ILE A 304 -17.60 13.67 -14.02
C ILE A 304 -17.43 13.99 -12.54
N TYR A 305 -16.58 14.98 -12.26
CA TYR A 305 -16.28 15.41 -10.90
C TYR A 305 -17.55 15.93 -10.21
N ASN A 306 -17.78 15.48 -8.98
CA ASN A 306 -18.91 15.90 -8.17
C ASN A 306 -18.54 15.87 -6.68
N GLU A 307 -18.45 17.04 -6.06
CA GLU A 307 -18.18 17.19 -4.63
C GLU A 307 -19.40 17.77 -3.93
N PRO A 308 -20.14 16.96 -3.15
CA PRO A 308 -21.31 17.43 -2.40
C PRO A 308 -21.01 18.55 -1.41
N ASP A 309 -19.78 18.66 -0.93
CA ASP A 309 -19.37 19.67 0.05
C ASP A 309 -18.83 20.96 -0.61
N CYS A 310 -18.98 21.11 -1.93
CA CYS A 310 -18.59 22.29 -2.70
C CYS A 310 -19.39 23.54 -2.27
N SER A 311 -18.69 24.63 -1.94
CA SER A 311 -19.28 25.91 -1.55
C SER A 311 -19.66 26.74 -2.78
N SER A 312 -20.89 27.26 -2.79
CA SER A 312 -21.35 28.21 -3.82
C SER A 312 -20.87 29.64 -3.59
N SER A 313 -20.24 29.93 -2.44
CA SER A 313 -19.82 31.28 -2.03
C SER A 313 -18.33 31.41 -1.75
N ASP A 314 -17.68 30.34 -1.28
CA ASP A 314 -16.27 30.34 -0.91
C ASP A 314 -15.44 29.81 -2.08
N LEU A 315 -15.43 30.58 -3.17
CA LEU A 315 -14.68 30.24 -4.38
C LEU A 315 -13.20 30.59 -4.18
N ASP A 316 -12.31 29.63 -4.40
CA ASP A 316 -10.87 29.76 -4.17
C ASP A 316 -10.03 29.61 -5.44
N HIS A 317 -10.67 29.33 -6.59
CA HIS A 317 -9.96 29.12 -7.84
C HIS A 317 -10.63 29.68 -9.11
N GLY A 318 -9.87 30.39 -9.93
CA GLY A 318 -10.32 30.96 -11.21
C GLY A 318 -10.05 30.02 -12.38
N VAL A 319 -11.08 29.70 -13.17
CA VAL A 319 -11.00 28.78 -14.32
C VAL A 319 -11.78 29.31 -15.53
N LEU A 320 -11.65 28.65 -16.67
CA LEU A 320 -12.37 29.01 -17.89
C LEU A 320 -13.39 27.92 -18.23
N ALA A 321 -14.67 28.27 -18.23
CA ALA A 321 -15.73 27.41 -18.75
C ALA A 321 -15.70 27.45 -20.28
N VAL A 322 -15.41 26.31 -20.92
CA VAL A 322 -15.24 26.17 -22.38
C VAL A 322 -16.33 25.34 -23.04
N GLY A 323 -17.31 24.89 -22.27
CA GLY A 323 -18.38 24.05 -22.80
C GLY A 323 -19.21 23.40 -21.70
N TYR A 324 -20.21 22.64 -22.12
CA TYR A 324 -21.08 21.85 -21.25
C TYR A 324 -21.71 20.70 -22.03
N GLY A 325 -22.25 19.71 -21.32
CA GLY A 325 -23.00 18.60 -21.91
C GLY A 325 -23.63 17.71 -20.86
N THR A 326 -24.19 16.58 -21.31
CA THR A 326 -24.78 15.56 -20.44
C THR A 326 -24.19 14.20 -20.82
N GLU A 327 -23.67 13.46 -19.84
CA GLU A 327 -23.22 12.09 -20.01
C GLU A 327 -23.88 11.18 -18.96
N LYS A 328 -24.53 10.11 -19.44
CA LYS A 328 -25.23 9.11 -18.60
C LYS A 328 -26.21 9.73 -17.60
N GLY A 329 -26.87 10.81 -18.00
CA GLY A 329 -27.84 11.53 -17.18
C GLY A 329 -27.23 12.51 -16.17
N ASN A 330 -25.91 12.72 -16.19
CA ASN A 330 -25.23 13.73 -15.37
C ASN A 330 -24.82 14.90 -16.27
N ASP A 331 -25.26 16.10 -15.91
CA ASP A 331 -24.84 17.33 -16.56
C ASP A 331 -23.44 17.72 -16.08
N TYR A 332 -22.62 18.27 -16.98
CA TYR A 332 -21.25 18.66 -16.67
C TYR A 332 -20.83 19.93 -17.41
N TRP A 333 -19.84 20.61 -16.83
CA TRP A 333 -19.11 21.69 -17.46
C TRP A 333 -17.76 21.18 -17.99
N LEU A 334 -17.39 21.62 -19.19
CA LEU A 334 -16.01 21.51 -19.64
C LEU A 334 -15.24 22.72 -19.12
N VAL A 335 -14.25 22.46 -18.28
CA VAL A 335 -13.45 23.50 -17.63
C VAL A 335 -12.00 23.36 -18.06
N LYS A 336 -11.45 24.43 -18.63
CA LYS A 336 -10.00 24.56 -18.82
C LYS A 336 -9.40 25.01 -17.49
N ASN A 337 -8.84 24.03 -16.78
CA ASN A 337 -8.20 24.23 -15.48
C ASN A 337 -6.67 24.24 -15.64
N ARG A 338 -5.98 25.08 -14.86
CA ARG A 338 -4.53 25.32 -14.97
C ARG A 338 -3.82 25.18 -13.61
N VAL A 339 -4.29 24.27 -12.76
CA VAL A 339 -3.60 23.85 -11.52
C VAL A 339 -2.65 22.71 -11.88
N LYS A 340 -1.39 22.76 -11.42
CA LYS A 340 -0.30 21.77 -11.59
C LYS A 340 -0.80 20.40 -12.06
N CYS A 341 -0.82 20.18 -13.36
CA CYS A 341 -0.90 18.87 -13.95
C CYS A 341 0.27 18.81 -14.92
N LEU A 342 1.46 18.61 -14.35
CA LEU A 342 2.69 18.35 -15.08
C LEU A 342 2.55 16.96 -15.72
N VAL A 343 1.71 16.83 -16.75
CA VAL A 343 1.90 15.78 -17.74
C VAL A 343 3.16 16.20 -18.48
N LEU A 344 4.32 15.78 -17.98
CA LEU A 344 5.60 15.98 -18.62
C LEU A 344 5.47 15.55 -20.08
N ALA A 345 5.45 16.54 -20.97
CA ALA A 345 5.57 16.37 -22.42
C ALA A 345 6.93 15.80 -22.85
N ILE A 346 7.70 15.20 -21.93
CA ILE A 346 8.91 14.41 -22.18
C ILE A 346 8.55 12.93 -22.45
N ALA A 347 7.30 12.51 -22.29
CA ALA A 347 6.86 11.15 -22.58
C ALA A 347 6.81 10.78 -24.08
N LEU A 348 7.00 11.71 -25.02
CA LEU A 348 6.83 11.42 -26.46
C LEU A 348 8.09 10.97 -27.21
N LEU A 349 9.26 10.88 -26.56
CA LEU A 349 10.49 10.36 -27.19
C LEU A 349 11.12 9.14 -26.50
N VAL A 350 10.53 8.64 -25.40
CA VAL A 350 10.90 7.36 -24.76
C VAL A 350 9.72 6.37 -24.76
N ALA A 351 8.63 6.66 -25.49
CA ALA A 351 7.43 5.82 -25.59
C ALA A 351 7.60 4.56 -26.48
N VAL A 352 8.75 3.90 -26.42
CA VAL A 352 8.88 2.50 -26.85
C VAL A 352 9.78 1.81 -25.82
N THR A 353 9.15 0.99 -24.96
CA THR A 353 9.71 -0.03 -24.03
C THR A 353 9.72 0.18 -22.51
N ALA A 354 8.88 1.06 -21.93
CA ALA A 354 8.52 0.91 -20.52
C ALA A 354 7.04 1.22 -20.30
N ASP A 355 6.21 0.18 -20.30
CA ASP A 355 4.86 0.28 -19.72
C ASP A 355 5.00 0.76 -18.27
N SER A 356 4.31 1.84 -17.91
CA SER A 356 4.26 2.31 -16.53
C SER A 356 3.65 1.21 -15.64
N VAL A 357 4.49 0.55 -14.83
CA VAL A 357 4.09 -0.50 -13.89
C VAL A 357 3.11 0.09 -12.87
N SER A 358 1.90 -0.48 -12.75
CA SER A 358 0.94 0.02 -11.76
C SER A 358 1.40 -0.31 -10.34
N VAL A 359 0.95 0.47 -9.34
CA VAL A 359 1.32 0.21 -7.93
C VAL A 359 0.85 -1.18 -7.47
N GLU A 360 -0.30 -1.63 -7.99
CA GLU A 360 -0.83 -2.97 -7.80
C GLU A 360 0.11 -4.05 -8.35
N ASP A 361 0.74 -3.80 -9.50
CA ASP A 361 1.72 -4.72 -10.10
C ASP A 361 2.98 -4.80 -9.24
N GLN A 362 3.42 -3.66 -8.71
CA GLN A 362 4.58 -3.58 -7.82
C GLN A 362 4.32 -4.32 -6.50
N GLU A 363 3.19 -4.09 -5.84
CA GLU A 363 2.86 -4.80 -4.60
C GLU A 363 2.69 -6.30 -4.81
N PHE A 364 2.11 -6.71 -5.96
CA PHE A 364 2.03 -8.14 -6.31
C PHE A 364 3.44 -8.72 -6.50
N TYR A 365 4.34 -7.99 -7.17
CA TYR A 365 5.72 -8.39 -7.36
C TYR A 365 6.48 -8.55 -6.03
N GLU A 366 6.38 -7.58 -5.13
CA GLU A 366 6.95 -7.64 -3.79
C GLU A 366 6.41 -8.82 -2.98
N TRP A 367 5.09 -9.00 -3.02
CA TRP A 367 4.43 -10.13 -2.36
C TRP A 367 4.91 -11.48 -2.90
N LYS A 368 5.13 -11.61 -4.22
CA LYS A 368 5.71 -12.82 -4.83
C LYS A 368 7.12 -13.08 -4.31
N ILE A 369 7.94 -12.05 -4.16
CA ILE A 369 9.31 -12.17 -3.63
C ILE A 369 9.26 -12.62 -2.16
N GLU A 370 8.47 -11.94 -1.34
CA GLU A 370 8.30 -12.24 0.09
C GLU A 370 7.90 -13.72 0.29
N HIS A 371 6.96 -14.19 -0.54
CA HIS A 371 6.39 -15.53 -0.44
C HIS A 371 7.06 -16.57 -1.35
N ARG A 372 8.12 -16.18 -2.07
CA ARG A 372 8.87 -17.02 -3.03
C ARG A 372 7.96 -17.71 -4.05
N LYS A 373 6.99 -16.98 -4.60
CA LYS A 373 6.03 -17.47 -5.57
C LYS A 373 6.64 -17.49 -6.97
N SER A 374 6.38 -18.57 -7.69
CA SER A 374 6.75 -18.75 -9.09
C SER A 374 5.61 -19.45 -9.80
N TYR A 375 5.27 -18.97 -11.00
CA TYR A 375 4.16 -19.49 -11.80
C TYR A 375 4.67 -20.14 -13.08
N THR A 376 3.87 -21.03 -13.66
CA THR A 376 4.27 -21.88 -14.78
C THR A 376 4.16 -21.19 -16.14
N SER A 377 3.28 -20.19 -16.26
CA SER A 377 3.12 -19.36 -17.45
C SER A 377 2.67 -17.94 -17.11
N PHE A 378 2.63 -17.06 -18.10
CA PHE A 378 2.10 -15.70 -17.95
C PHE A 378 0.60 -15.71 -17.62
N GLU A 379 -0.17 -16.60 -18.25
CA GLU A 379 -1.61 -16.77 -17.99
C GLU A 379 -1.87 -17.27 -16.57
N ASP A 380 -1.04 -18.19 -16.08
CA ASP A 380 -1.06 -18.69 -14.70
C ASP A 380 -0.77 -17.56 -13.70
N GLU A 381 0.25 -16.75 -13.96
CA GLU A 381 0.56 -15.56 -13.15
C GLU A 381 -0.58 -14.53 -13.17
N ALA A 382 -1.17 -14.27 -14.33
CA ALA A 382 -2.29 -13.33 -14.47
C ALA A 382 -3.51 -13.78 -13.66
N HIS A 383 -3.83 -15.08 -13.67
CA HIS A 383 -4.92 -15.66 -12.88
C HIS A 383 -4.67 -15.52 -11.37
N HIS A 384 -3.46 -15.84 -10.92
CA HIS A 384 -3.07 -15.69 -9.51
C HIS A 384 -3.07 -14.23 -9.07
N LYS A 385 -2.65 -13.31 -9.95
CA LYS A 385 -2.68 -11.87 -9.71
C LYS A 385 -4.11 -11.33 -9.59
N GLU A 386 -5.03 -11.79 -10.43
CA GLU A 386 -6.45 -11.42 -10.34
C GLU A 386 -7.06 -11.87 -9.01
N THR A 387 -6.74 -13.09 -8.59
CA THR A 387 -7.18 -13.64 -7.30
C THR A 387 -6.55 -12.89 -6.12
N TRP A 388 -5.26 -12.57 -6.22
CA TRP A 388 -4.55 -11.74 -5.25
C TRP A 388 -5.18 -10.35 -5.11
N MET A 389 -5.52 -9.70 -6.23
CA MET A 389 -6.21 -8.41 -6.25
C MET A 389 -7.59 -8.49 -5.57
N THR A 390 -8.33 -9.57 -5.82
CA THR A 390 -9.63 -9.81 -5.19
C THR A 390 -9.51 -10.01 -3.68
N ASN A 391 -8.52 -10.80 -3.24
CA ASN A 391 -8.25 -11.02 -1.83
C ASN A 391 -7.73 -9.75 -1.14
N ARG A 392 -6.92 -8.95 -1.82
CA ARG A 392 -6.45 -7.63 -1.36
C ARG A 392 -7.61 -6.68 -1.07
N LYS A 393 -8.56 -6.56 -1.99
CA LYS A 393 -9.78 -5.75 -1.76
C LYS A 393 -10.53 -6.22 -0.50
N TYR A 394 -10.64 -7.54 -0.30
CA TYR A 394 -11.27 -8.11 0.89
C TYR A 394 -10.49 -7.81 2.18
N VAL A 395 -9.15 -7.93 2.17
CA VAL A 395 -8.28 -7.58 3.31
C VAL A 395 -8.45 -6.12 3.70
N ILE A 396 -8.42 -5.21 2.72
CA ILE A 396 -8.58 -3.76 2.96
C ILE A 396 -9.95 -3.48 3.60
N MET A 397 -11.03 -3.98 3.02
CA MET A 397 -12.38 -3.77 3.56
C MET A 397 -12.55 -4.34 4.97
N HIS A 398 -12.01 -5.53 5.24
CA HIS A 398 -12.10 -6.15 6.55
C HIS A 398 -11.32 -5.36 7.60
N ASN A 399 -10.08 -4.99 7.29
CA ASN A 399 -9.21 -4.25 8.19
C ASN A 399 -9.78 -2.87 8.55
N MET A 400 -10.51 -2.22 7.65
CA MET A 400 -11.25 -1.00 7.99
C MET A 400 -12.33 -1.20 9.06
N LEU A 401 -13.04 -2.34 9.02
CA LEU A 401 -13.99 -2.68 10.07
C LEU A 401 -13.27 -3.02 11.37
N ALA A 402 -12.09 -3.61 11.30
CA ALA A 402 -11.25 -3.88 12.48
C ALA A 402 -10.73 -2.59 13.12
N ASP A 403 -10.28 -1.62 12.33
CA ASP A 403 -9.77 -0.32 12.80
C ASP A 403 -10.87 0.52 13.48
N ARG A 404 -12.14 0.29 13.11
CA ARG A 404 -13.33 0.85 13.78
C ARG A 404 -13.82 0.04 14.99
N GLY A 405 -13.12 -1.03 15.36
CA GLY A 405 -13.49 -1.92 16.47
C GLY A 405 -14.68 -2.85 16.20
N ILE A 406 -15.21 -2.89 14.97
CA ILE A 406 -16.33 -3.75 14.55
C ILE A 406 -15.84 -5.20 14.43
N LYS A 407 -14.68 -5.41 13.80
CA LYS A 407 -13.98 -6.70 13.77
C LYS A 407 -12.88 -6.73 14.84
N THR A 408 -12.52 -7.94 15.28
CA THR A 408 -11.55 -8.17 16.37
C THR A 408 -10.18 -8.66 15.92
N TYR A 409 -10.05 -8.86 14.62
CA TYR A 409 -8.87 -9.40 13.98
C TYR A 409 -8.61 -8.64 12.70
N TRP A 410 -7.38 -8.73 12.24
CA TRP A 410 -6.92 -8.14 10.99
C TRP A 410 -6.47 -9.25 10.07
N LEU A 411 -6.82 -9.08 8.80
CA LEU A 411 -6.36 -9.91 7.72
C LEU A 411 -5.05 -9.34 7.15
N GLY A 412 -4.35 -10.15 6.37
CA GLY A 412 -3.19 -9.75 5.59
C GLY A 412 -3.07 -10.58 4.31
N MET A 413 -2.19 -10.13 3.42
CA MET A 413 -1.84 -10.86 2.21
C MET A 413 -0.89 -12.01 2.56
N THR A 414 -1.46 -13.11 3.07
CA THR A 414 -0.71 -14.33 3.47
C THR A 414 -0.17 -15.08 2.24
N TYR A 415 0.60 -16.15 2.45
CA TYR A 415 1.05 -17.07 1.38
C TYR A 415 -0.09 -17.60 0.50
N PHE A 416 -1.31 -17.68 1.04
CA PHE A 416 -2.50 -18.16 0.32
C PHE A 416 -3.27 -17.04 -0.38
N ALA A 417 -2.75 -15.82 -0.40
CA ALA A 417 -3.50 -14.67 -0.91
C ALA A 417 -3.70 -14.69 -2.43
N ASP A 418 -2.92 -15.46 -3.18
CA ASP A 418 -3.12 -15.71 -4.62
C ASP A 418 -4.07 -16.89 -4.93
N LEU A 419 -4.69 -17.50 -3.91
CA LEU A 419 -5.62 -18.61 -4.08
C LEU A 419 -7.07 -18.18 -3.86
N THR A 420 -7.97 -18.74 -4.65
CA THR A 420 -9.40 -18.67 -4.38
C THR A 420 -9.70 -19.43 -3.08
N ASN A 421 -10.85 -19.18 -2.45
CA ASN A 421 -11.17 -19.88 -1.20
C ASN A 421 -11.37 -21.39 -1.44
N GLU A 422 -11.88 -21.75 -2.61
CA GLU A 422 -12.03 -23.12 -3.08
C GLU A 422 -10.67 -23.81 -3.22
N GLU A 423 -9.71 -23.19 -3.91
CA GLU A 423 -8.34 -23.71 -4.02
C GLU A 423 -7.65 -23.80 -2.67
N TYR A 424 -7.81 -22.77 -1.82
CA TYR A 424 -7.30 -22.78 -0.45
C TYR A 424 -7.83 -23.98 0.33
N LYS A 425 -9.14 -24.25 0.28
CA LYS A 425 -9.74 -25.43 0.93
C LYS A 425 -9.13 -26.73 0.41
N GLN A 426 -8.84 -26.82 -0.88
CA GLN A 426 -8.23 -27.98 -1.52
C GLN A 426 -6.72 -28.10 -1.32
N ILE A 427 -6.02 -27.04 -0.94
CA ILE A 427 -4.56 -27.07 -0.76
C ILE A 427 -4.21 -27.16 0.73
N ALA A 428 -4.80 -26.31 1.56
CA ALA A 428 -4.50 -26.23 2.99
C ALA A 428 -5.02 -27.43 3.79
N PHE A 429 -6.12 -28.05 3.37
CA PHE A 429 -6.81 -29.11 4.12
C PHE A 429 -6.96 -30.43 3.37
N ARG A 430 -6.40 -30.55 2.16
CA ARG A 430 -6.53 -31.78 1.38
C ARG A 430 -5.99 -32.96 2.16
N GLY A 431 -6.89 -33.90 2.39
CA GLY A 431 -6.60 -35.10 3.13
C GLY A 431 -6.29 -34.84 4.61
N CYS A 432 -6.70 -33.76 5.29
CA CYS A 432 -6.41 -33.62 6.71
C CYS A 432 -7.21 -34.61 7.59
N PHE A 433 -8.52 -34.71 7.35
CA PHE A 433 -9.41 -35.67 8.02
C PHE A 433 -10.08 -36.66 7.05
N GLY A 434 -9.58 -36.79 5.82
CA GLY A 434 -10.10 -37.77 4.84
C GLY A 434 -11.63 -37.73 4.69
N ARG A 435 -12.28 -38.91 4.61
CA ARG A 435 -13.76 -39.08 4.64
C ARG A 435 -14.31 -39.37 6.05
N PHE A 436 -13.59 -39.00 7.12
CA PHE A 436 -14.04 -39.32 8.48
C PHE A 436 -15.30 -38.51 8.83
N ASN A 437 -16.40 -39.20 9.10
CA ASN A 437 -17.63 -38.56 9.54
C ASN A 437 -17.52 -38.22 11.04
N THR A 438 -17.30 -36.94 11.33
CA THR A 438 -17.15 -36.38 12.67
C THR A 438 -18.41 -36.52 13.54
N SER A 439 -19.58 -36.75 12.94
CA SER A 439 -20.84 -36.98 13.67
C SER A 439 -20.85 -38.28 14.51
N LYS A 440 -19.93 -39.22 14.27
CA LYS A 440 -19.84 -40.47 15.04
C LYS A 440 -19.04 -40.36 16.35
N PHE A 441 -18.50 -39.18 16.67
CA PHE A 441 -17.71 -38.96 17.91
C PHE A 441 -18.55 -38.84 19.20
N ASN A 442 -19.86 -39.12 19.14
CA ASN A 442 -20.81 -39.04 20.28
C ASN A 442 -20.65 -40.12 21.36
N GLN A 443 -19.63 -40.99 21.31
CA GLN A 443 -19.41 -42.01 22.34
C GLN A 443 -18.09 -41.77 23.06
N SER A 444 -18.12 -40.92 24.09
CA SER A 444 -17.07 -40.85 25.09
C SER A 444 -17.69 -40.61 26.46
N SER A 445 -17.20 -41.37 27.44
CA SER A 445 -17.66 -41.41 28.82
C SER A 445 -17.53 -40.05 29.50
N SER A 446 -18.56 -39.68 30.25
CA SER A 446 -18.63 -38.47 31.07
C SER A 446 -17.37 -38.34 31.92
N VAL A 447 -16.56 -37.30 31.68
CA VAL A 447 -15.70 -36.78 32.73
C VAL A 447 -16.65 -36.32 33.82
N ARG A 448 -16.71 -37.09 34.91
CA ARG A 448 -17.59 -36.85 36.06
C ARG A 448 -17.53 -35.35 36.39
N GLU A 449 -18.69 -34.67 36.35
CA GLU A 449 -18.86 -33.33 36.89
C GLU A 449 -18.36 -33.36 38.33
N LEU A 450 -17.14 -32.89 38.54
CA LEU A 450 -16.49 -32.80 39.83
C LEU A 450 -16.13 -31.33 40.01
N TYR A 451 -16.87 -30.71 40.94
CA TYR A 451 -16.72 -29.43 41.62
C TYR A 451 -15.93 -28.31 40.91
N GLU A 452 -16.52 -27.12 40.89
CA GLU A 452 -15.90 -25.85 40.50
C GLU A 452 -14.54 -25.72 41.21
N GLN A 453 -13.47 -26.01 40.48
CA GLN A 453 -12.12 -25.60 40.85
C GLN A 453 -11.92 -24.22 40.22
N ASP A 454 -11.42 -23.27 41.00
CA ASP A 454 -10.93 -22.00 40.49
C ASP A 454 -9.79 -22.27 39.51
N LEU A 455 -10.10 -22.22 38.21
CA LEU A 455 -9.12 -22.33 37.15
C LEU A 455 -8.37 -20.99 37.03
N PRO A 456 -7.08 -21.00 36.67
CA PRO A 456 -6.36 -19.76 36.41
C PRO A 456 -7.04 -18.98 35.28
N ALA A 457 -7.14 -17.65 35.41
CA ALA A 457 -7.78 -16.79 34.40
C ALA A 457 -7.12 -16.87 33.01
N SER A 458 -5.83 -17.22 32.96
CA SER A 458 -5.11 -17.47 31.73
C SER A 458 -4.07 -18.57 31.89
N VAL A 459 -3.83 -19.30 30.81
CA VAL A 459 -2.82 -20.35 30.69
C VAL A 459 -2.05 -20.16 29.40
N ASP A 460 -0.73 -20.23 29.47
CA ASP A 460 0.14 -20.25 28.29
C ASP A 460 1.27 -21.28 28.49
N TRP A 461 1.09 -22.46 27.90
CA TRP A 461 2.02 -23.58 28.04
C TRP A 461 3.37 -23.35 27.34
N ARG A 462 3.49 -22.35 26.45
CA ARG A 462 4.78 -21.97 25.86
C ARG A 462 5.75 -21.48 26.92
N THR A 463 5.26 -20.59 27.79
CA THR A 463 6.05 -19.97 28.87
C THR A 463 6.51 -20.99 29.91
N LYS A 464 5.94 -22.19 29.89
CA LYS A 464 6.23 -23.29 30.82
C LYS A 464 7.09 -24.40 30.19
N GLY A 465 7.48 -24.28 28.92
CA GLY A 465 8.34 -25.26 28.23
C GLY A 465 7.62 -26.51 27.69
N TYR A 466 6.28 -26.50 27.61
CA TYR A 466 5.48 -27.67 27.19
C TYR A 466 5.30 -27.76 25.67
N VAL A 467 5.76 -26.77 24.90
CA VAL A 467 5.45 -26.61 23.48
C VAL A 467 6.75 -26.50 22.69
N THR A 468 6.92 -27.39 21.71
CA THR A 468 8.04 -27.37 20.75
C THR A 468 7.95 -26.18 19.78
N ASP A 469 9.00 -25.95 18.99
CA ASP A 469 8.96 -25.03 17.86
C ASP A 469 7.83 -25.38 16.88
N ILE A 470 7.41 -24.41 16.08
CA ILE A 470 6.42 -24.64 15.01
C ILE A 470 7.07 -25.54 13.94
N LYS A 471 6.24 -26.36 13.29
CA LYS A 471 6.63 -27.28 12.23
C LYS A 471 5.71 -27.08 11.04
N ASN A 472 6.15 -27.43 9.82
CA ASN A 472 5.39 -27.24 8.59
C ASN A 472 5.00 -28.59 7.94
N GLN A 473 3.70 -28.82 7.70
CA GLN A 473 3.18 -30.04 7.06
C GLN A 473 3.34 -30.06 5.53
N LYS A 474 3.67 -28.92 4.91
CA LYS A 474 3.72 -28.72 3.45
C LYS A 474 2.45 -29.25 2.78
N ASP A 475 2.56 -29.80 1.57
CA ASP A 475 1.42 -30.28 0.77
C ASP A 475 0.90 -31.67 1.18
N CYS A 476 0.96 -32.01 2.48
CA CYS A 476 0.54 -33.30 3.03
C CYS A 476 -0.53 -33.11 4.11
N GLY A 477 -1.69 -33.76 3.93
CA GLY A 477 -2.84 -33.79 4.85
C GLY A 477 -2.58 -34.53 6.16
N SER A 478 -1.60 -34.06 6.92
CA SER A 478 -1.07 -34.73 8.11
C SER A 478 -1.28 -33.91 9.38
N CYS A 479 -2.14 -32.88 9.36
CA CYS A 479 -2.43 -32.04 10.53
C CYS A 479 -2.79 -32.85 11.79
N TRP A 480 -3.49 -33.98 11.61
CA TRP A 480 -3.80 -34.94 12.66
C TRP A 480 -2.55 -35.52 13.35
N ALA A 481 -1.48 -35.83 12.60
CA ALA A 481 -0.25 -36.39 13.14
C ALA A 481 0.45 -35.38 14.05
N PHE A 482 0.56 -34.14 13.59
CA PHE A 482 1.19 -33.07 14.35
C PHE A 482 0.36 -32.57 15.55
N SER A 483 -0.97 -32.58 15.43
CA SER A 483 -1.84 -32.31 16.58
C SER A 483 -1.63 -33.38 17.66
N ALA A 484 -1.48 -34.65 17.27
CA ALA A 484 -1.21 -35.75 18.18
C ALA A 484 0.20 -35.70 18.80
N THR A 485 1.25 -35.49 18.00
CA THR A 485 2.62 -35.33 18.53
C THR A 485 2.68 -34.14 19.48
N GLY A 486 2.15 -32.97 19.11
CA GLY A 486 2.19 -31.77 19.96
C GLY A 486 1.54 -31.96 21.34
N ALA A 487 0.45 -32.71 21.43
CA ALA A 487 -0.15 -33.05 22.72
C ALA A 487 0.72 -34.04 23.52
N LEU A 488 1.29 -35.05 22.86
CA LEU A 488 2.16 -36.04 23.51
C LEU A 488 3.51 -35.43 23.93
N GLU A 489 4.06 -34.47 23.18
CA GLU A 489 5.24 -33.68 23.52
C GLU A 489 5.02 -32.95 24.85
N GLY A 490 3.88 -32.26 24.99
CA GLY A 490 3.51 -31.58 26.23
C GLY A 490 3.33 -32.55 27.41
N GLN A 491 2.71 -33.72 27.19
CA GLN A 491 2.57 -34.74 28.23
C GLN A 491 3.91 -35.40 28.61
N HIS A 492 4.80 -35.60 27.64
CA HIS A 492 6.14 -36.12 27.88
C HIS A 492 6.91 -35.11 28.75
N PHE A 493 6.94 -33.83 28.36
CA PHE A 493 7.57 -32.77 29.14
C PHE A 493 7.01 -32.67 30.56
N LYS A 494 5.68 -32.78 30.72
CA LYS A 494 5.03 -32.80 32.04
C LYS A 494 5.66 -33.83 32.99
N ARG A 495 5.93 -35.03 32.46
CA ARG A 495 6.44 -36.19 33.21
C ARG A 495 7.96 -36.17 33.39
N THR A 496 8.71 -35.84 32.34
CA THR A 496 10.17 -36.00 32.32
C THR A 496 10.93 -34.70 32.52
N LYS A 497 10.27 -33.55 32.34
CA LYS A 497 10.88 -32.21 32.25
C LYS A 497 11.85 -32.03 31.09
N THR A 498 11.87 -32.96 30.14
CA THR A 498 12.67 -32.88 28.91
C THR A 498 11.72 -32.69 27.73
N LEU A 499 11.88 -31.61 26.97
CA LEU A 499 11.05 -31.37 25.79
C LEU A 499 11.70 -32.08 24.60
N VAL A 500 10.97 -32.99 23.97
CA VAL A 500 11.45 -33.81 22.86
C VAL A 500 10.52 -33.62 21.69
N SER A 501 11.04 -33.23 20.54
CA SER A 501 10.28 -33.19 19.29
C SER A 501 10.03 -34.61 18.77
N LEU A 502 8.77 -34.98 18.56
CA LEU A 502 8.35 -36.34 18.16
C LEU A 502 8.06 -36.44 16.66
N SER A 503 8.24 -37.63 16.08
CA SER A 503 8.14 -37.85 14.64
C SER A 503 6.70 -37.91 14.13
N GLU A 504 6.28 -36.89 13.39
CA GLU A 504 5.01 -36.98 12.65
C GLU A 504 5.08 -37.95 11.48
N GLN A 505 6.25 -38.11 10.87
CA GLN A 505 6.43 -39.03 9.74
C GLN A 505 6.20 -40.48 10.15
N GLN A 506 6.59 -40.87 11.36
CA GLN A 506 6.26 -42.20 11.86
C GLN A 506 4.75 -42.42 11.90
N LEU A 507 3.97 -41.42 12.34
CA LEU A 507 2.51 -41.54 12.35
C LEU A 507 1.98 -41.68 10.92
N VAL A 508 2.44 -40.84 9.99
CA VAL A 508 2.09 -40.90 8.56
C VAL A 508 2.37 -42.29 7.98
N ASP A 509 3.54 -42.86 8.25
CA ASP A 509 4.00 -44.10 7.60
C ASP A 509 3.47 -45.38 8.29
N CYS A 510 3.24 -45.35 9.61
CA CYS A 510 3.06 -46.57 10.41
C CYS A 510 1.63 -46.78 10.95
N SER A 511 0.81 -45.75 11.04
CA SER A 511 -0.49 -45.84 11.74
C SER A 511 -1.67 -46.24 10.83
N SER A 512 -1.40 -46.73 9.62
CA SER A 512 -2.45 -47.03 8.64
C SER A 512 -3.43 -48.13 9.09
N LYS A 513 -2.92 -49.17 9.77
CA LYS A 513 -3.72 -50.25 10.37
C LYS A 513 -4.69 -49.76 11.46
N TYR A 514 -4.50 -48.55 11.96
CA TYR A 514 -5.31 -47.94 13.01
C TYR A 514 -6.37 -47.00 12.45
N GLY A 515 -6.52 -46.94 11.12
CA GLY A 515 -7.48 -46.07 10.45
C GLY A 515 -6.95 -44.67 10.19
N ASN A 516 -5.64 -44.51 9.95
CA ASN A 516 -5.09 -43.30 9.34
C ASN A 516 -4.67 -43.61 7.91
N TYR A 517 -4.57 -42.60 7.07
CA TYR A 517 -4.30 -42.72 5.63
C TYR A 517 -3.15 -41.80 5.20
N GLY A 518 -2.18 -41.61 6.10
CA GLY A 518 -0.99 -40.81 5.84
C GLY A 518 -1.34 -39.36 5.47
N CYS A 519 -0.87 -38.90 4.31
CA CYS A 519 -1.20 -37.59 3.75
C CYS A 519 -2.65 -37.45 3.24
N ASN A 520 -3.42 -38.55 3.20
CA ASN A 520 -4.85 -38.53 2.86
C ASN A 520 -5.75 -38.48 4.10
N GLY A 521 -5.16 -38.43 5.30
CA GLY A 521 -5.84 -37.98 6.51
C GLY A 521 -5.94 -39.00 7.60
N GLY A 522 -6.29 -38.53 8.78
CA GLY A 522 -6.27 -39.36 9.96
C GLY A 522 -6.87 -38.64 11.15
N LEU A 523 -6.86 -39.31 12.29
CA LEU A 523 -7.41 -38.79 13.53
C LEU A 523 -6.37 -38.92 14.65
N MET A 524 -6.32 -37.90 15.51
CA MET A 524 -5.42 -37.87 16.65
C MET A 524 -5.63 -39.07 17.57
N VAL A 525 -6.89 -39.51 17.76
CA VAL A 525 -7.22 -40.71 18.56
C VAL A 525 -6.60 -41.99 17.99
N ASN A 526 -6.61 -42.16 16.66
CA ASN A 526 -6.00 -43.31 16.00
C ASN A 526 -4.47 -43.27 16.11
N ALA A 527 -3.88 -42.07 16.04
CA ALA A 527 -2.46 -41.88 16.32
C ALA A 527 -2.09 -42.27 17.75
N PHE A 528 -2.85 -41.82 18.77
CA PHE A 528 -2.59 -42.20 20.16
C PHE A 528 -2.75 -43.70 20.40
N LYS A 529 -3.75 -44.34 19.77
CA LYS A 529 -3.94 -45.79 19.81
C LYS A 529 -2.72 -46.52 19.24
N TYR A 530 -2.25 -46.09 18.07
CA TYR A 530 -1.03 -46.62 17.47
C TYR A 530 0.18 -46.49 18.40
N ILE A 531 0.46 -45.30 18.96
CA ILE A 531 1.65 -45.07 19.80
C ILE A 531 1.62 -45.99 21.03
N LYS A 532 0.44 -46.19 21.63
CA LYS A 532 0.25 -47.08 22.78
C LYS A 532 0.58 -48.53 22.41
N GLU A 533 -0.03 -49.06 21.35
CA GLU A 533 0.12 -50.47 20.95
C GLU A 533 1.50 -50.76 20.33
N ASN A 534 2.11 -49.77 19.66
CA ASN A 534 3.46 -49.85 19.10
C ASN A 534 4.57 -49.81 20.18
N GLY A 535 4.25 -49.39 21.41
CA GLY A 535 5.19 -49.29 22.52
C GLY A 535 6.04 -48.01 22.55
N GLY A 536 5.77 -47.05 21.67
CA GLY A 536 6.45 -45.76 21.61
C GLY A 536 6.40 -45.08 20.24
N ILE A 537 6.94 -43.87 20.20
CA ILE A 537 7.14 -43.04 19.01
C ILE A 537 8.56 -42.47 19.01
N ASP A 538 9.19 -42.46 17.85
CA ASP A 538 10.53 -41.95 17.57
C ASP A 538 10.59 -40.43 17.69
N THR A 539 11.80 -39.91 17.88
CA THR A 539 12.06 -38.46 17.79
C THR A 539 11.99 -37.97 16.34
N GLU A 540 11.66 -36.69 16.16
CA GLU A 540 11.72 -36.02 14.86
C GLU A 540 13.14 -36.10 14.25
N LYS A 541 14.17 -36.05 15.10
CA LYS A 541 15.57 -36.17 14.66
C LYS A 541 15.89 -37.55 14.08
N SER A 542 15.39 -38.63 14.67
CA SER A 542 15.65 -40.00 14.22
C SER A 542 14.74 -40.43 13.06
N TYR A 543 13.55 -39.84 12.95
CA TYR A 543 12.61 -40.10 11.87
C TYR A 543 12.02 -38.77 11.32
N PRO A 544 12.78 -38.06 10.48
CA PRO A 544 12.40 -36.72 10.02
C PRO A 544 11.17 -36.71 9.10
N TYR A 545 10.43 -35.61 9.18
CA TYR A 545 9.26 -35.30 8.35
C TYR A 545 9.61 -35.05 6.89
N LYS A 546 8.89 -35.72 5.99
CA LYS A 546 9.10 -35.74 4.54
C LYS A 546 7.90 -35.23 3.74
N ALA A 547 6.77 -34.93 4.39
CA ALA A 547 5.55 -34.45 3.74
C ALA A 547 5.04 -35.35 2.61
N ARG A 548 5.18 -36.67 2.75
CA ARG A 548 4.67 -37.67 1.80
C ARG A 548 4.52 -39.01 2.49
N ASP A 549 3.68 -39.88 1.93
CA ASP A 549 3.55 -41.25 2.40
C ASP A 549 4.85 -42.03 2.16
N GLY A 550 5.26 -42.81 3.16
CA GLY A 550 6.46 -43.63 3.13
C GLY A 550 6.24 -45.02 3.71
N LYS A 551 7.28 -45.86 3.62
CA LYS A 551 7.31 -47.14 4.33
C LYS A 551 7.59 -46.89 5.80
N CYS A 552 6.88 -47.59 6.69
CA CYS A 552 7.14 -47.53 8.13
C CYS A 552 8.58 -47.97 8.48
N ARG A 553 9.32 -47.10 9.19
CA ARG A 553 10.72 -47.33 9.62
C ARG A 553 10.91 -47.16 11.13
N PHE A 554 9.88 -47.45 11.92
CA PHE A 554 9.94 -47.33 13.37
C PHE A 554 11.13 -48.12 13.94
N ASN A 555 11.90 -47.49 14.84
CA ASN A 555 13.04 -48.11 15.49
C ASN A 555 12.91 -48.03 17.02
N PRO A 556 12.76 -49.17 17.73
CA PRO A 556 12.64 -49.20 19.19
C PRO A 556 13.80 -48.53 19.95
N GLN A 557 14.97 -48.37 19.32
CA GLN A 557 16.14 -47.73 19.93
C GLN A 557 16.09 -46.20 19.90
N THR A 558 15.16 -45.61 19.15
CA THR A 558 15.06 -44.15 18.97
C THR A 558 13.78 -43.54 19.53
N ILE A 559 13.10 -44.28 20.42
CA ILE A 559 11.86 -43.85 21.06
C ILE A 559 12.09 -42.55 21.85
N GLY A 560 11.40 -41.49 21.45
CA GLY A 560 11.34 -40.21 22.16
C GLY A 560 10.26 -40.19 23.24
N ALA A 561 9.11 -40.85 23.03
CA ALA A 561 8.04 -40.88 24.01
C ALA A 561 7.19 -42.16 23.95
N LYS A 562 6.47 -42.43 25.03
CA LYS A 562 5.51 -43.54 25.16
C LYS A 562 4.15 -43.00 25.61
N CYS A 563 3.09 -43.59 25.06
CA CYS A 563 1.69 -43.28 25.38
C CYS A 563 1.06 -44.46 26.12
N SER A 564 0.43 -44.24 27.27
CA SER A 564 -0.32 -45.28 28.00
C SER A 564 -1.81 -45.31 27.64
N GLY A 565 -2.32 -44.26 27.01
CA GLY A 565 -3.71 -44.11 26.57
C GLY A 565 -4.06 -42.66 26.27
N TYR A 566 -5.31 -42.45 25.87
CA TYR A 566 -5.89 -41.14 25.58
C TYR A 566 -7.27 -41.03 26.23
N LYS A 567 -7.73 -39.79 26.39
CA LYS A 567 -9.09 -39.47 26.84
C LYS A 567 -9.68 -38.45 25.89
N ASN A 568 -10.93 -38.66 25.50
CA ASN A 568 -11.69 -37.65 24.79
C ASN A 568 -12.31 -36.70 25.80
N ILE A 569 -12.34 -35.42 25.44
CA ILE A 569 -13.06 -34.41 26.21
C ILE A 569 -14.52 -34.46 25.77
N MET A 570 -15.43 -34.02 26.64
CA MET A 570 -16.85 -33.92 26.29
C MET A 570 -16.99 -33.02 25.06
N SER A 571 -17.55 -33.60 23.99
CA SER A 571 -17.72 -32.90 22.72
C SER A 571 -18.45 -31.58 22.92
N ARG A 572 -17.93 -30.51 22.31
CA ARG A 572 -18.48 -29.13 22.35
C ARG A 572 -18.58 -28.52 23.75
N SER A 573 -17.85 -29.04 24.73
CA SER A 573 -17.78 -28.44 26.06
C SER A 573 -16.49 -27.67 26.25
N GLU A 574 -16.56 -26.36 26.03
CA GLU A 574 -15.43 -25.47 26.23
C GLU A 574 -14.98 -25.39 27.68
N LYS A 575 -15.92 -25.49 28.64
CA LYS A 575 -15.58 -25.60 30.07
C LYS A 575 -14.74 -26.84 30.34
N ALA A 576 -15.07 -27.98 29.72
CA ALA A 576 -14.29 -29.20 29.84
C ALA A 576 -12.92 -29.08 29.16
N LEU A 577 -12.86 -28.42 27.99
CA LEU A 577 -11.60 -28.10 27.32
C LEU A 577 -10.73 -27.17 28.16
N GLN A 578 -11.32 -26.16 28.81
CA GLN A 578 -10.59 -25.16 29.61
C GLN A 578 -9.99 -25.83 30.84
N LYS A 579 -10.79 -26.67 31.51
CA LYS A 579 -10.32 -27.51 32.61
C LYS A 579 -9.20 -28.45 32.17
N ALA A 580 -9.33 -29.10 31.01
CA ALA A 580 -8.30 -29.98 30.47
C ALA A 580 -7.00 -29.21 30.16
N VAL A 581 -7.09 -28.08 29.45
CA VAL A 581 -5.92 -27.25 29.14
C VAL A 581 -5.25 -26.75 30.42
N ALA A 582 -6.02 -26.34 31.43
CA ALA A 582 -5.49 -25.85 32.69
C ALA A 582 -4.77 -26.92 33.53
N THR A 583 -5.36 -28.12 33.62
CA THR A 583 -4.91 -29.15 34.57
C THR A 583 -4.07 -30.25 33.93
N ILE A 584 -4.23 -30.49 32.63
CA ILE A 584 -3.58 -31.59 31.91
C ILE A 584 -2.37 -31.08 31.11
N GLY A 585 -2.51 -30.03 30.31
CA GLY A 585 -1.46 -29.54 29.41
C GLY A 585 -2.01 -29.13 28.04
N PRO A 586 -1.18 -29.03 26.99
CA PRO A 586 -1.64 -28.85 25.61
C PRO A 586 -2.57 -29.98 25.16
N ILE A 587 -3.65 -29.64 24.44
CA ILE A 587 -4.72 -30.57 24.02
C ILE A 587 -4.90 -30.53 22.50
N SER A 588 -4.94 -31.69 21.87
CA SER A 588 -5.31 -31.84 20.45
C SER A 588 -6.78 -31.45 20.24
N VAL A 589 -7.06 -30.62 19.24
CA VAL A 589 -8.42 -30.17 18.90
C VAL A 589 -8.59 -30.09 17.38
N ALA A 590 -9.83 -30.12 16.91
CA ALA A 590 -10.18 -29.93 15.51
C ALA A 590 -11.04 -28.67 15.33
N ILE A 591 -10.84 -27.96 14.22
CA ILE A 591 -11.52 -26.70 13.89
C ILE A 591 -12.02 -26.69 12.44
N ASP A 592 -12.98 -25.81 12.14
CA ASP A 592 -13.26 -25.35 10.77
C ASP A 592 -12.33 -24.17 10.43
N ALA A 593 -11.40 -24.43 9.53
CA ALA A 593 -10.43 -23.47 9.01
C ALA A 593 -10.67 -23.15 7.53
N GLY A 594 -11.79 -23.58 6.94
CA GLY A 594 -12.07 -23.43 5.51
C GLY A 594 -12.43 -22.00 5.08
N GLN A 595 -12.69 -21.11 6.02
CA GLN A 595 -13.24 -19.78 5.76
C GLN A 595 -12.21 -18.86 5.11
N LYS A 596 -12.66 -17.97 4.21
CA LYS A 596 -11.79 -16.99 3.53
C LYS A 596 -11.10 -16.03 4.51
N SER A 597 -11.76 -15.72 5.62
CA SER A 597 -11.17 -14.92 6.70
C SER A 597 -10.08 -15.68 7.46
N PHE A 598 -10.15 -17.01 7.57
CA PHE A 598 -9.08 -17.84 8.14
C PHE A 598 -7.88 -17.92 7.20
N GLN A 599 -8.12 -18.11 5.89
CA GLN A 599 -7.10 -18.10 4.83
C GLN A 599 -6.16 -16.88 4.91
N LEU A 600 -6.75 -15.73 5.22
CA LEU A 600 -6.06 -14.42 5.22
C LEU A 600 -5.81 -13.89 6.64
N TYR A 601 -6.06 -14.68 7.69
CA TYR A 601 -5.90 -14.21 9.08
C TYR A 601 -4.43 -13.89 9.37
N LYS A 602 -4.17 -12.69 9.90
CA LYS A 602 -2.82 -12.23 10.27
C LYS A 602 -2.65 -12.03 11.78
N ARG A 603 -3.62 -11.41 12.46
CA ARG A 603 -3.53 -11.12 13.91
C ARG A 603 -4.87 -10.79 14.57
N GLY A 604 -4.88 -10.74 15.90
CA GLY A 604 -6.04 -10.37 16.73
C GLY A 604 -6.86 -11.58 17.18
N ILE A 605 -8.03 -11.36 17.78
CA ILE A 605 -8.92 -12.46 18.19
C ILE A 605 -9.80 -12.81 17.01
N TYR A 606 -9.48 -13.91 16.34
CA TYR A 606 -10.25 -14.43 15.22
C TYR A 606 -11.71 -14.62 15.64
N ASN A 607 -12.66 -14.23 14.79
CA ASN A 607 -14.08 -14.48 15.05
C ASN A 607 -14.88 -14.51 13.75
N GLU A 608 -15.20 -15.72 13.30
CA GLU A 608 -15.94 -15.97 12.07
C GLU A 608 -17.32 -16.56 12.39
N PRO A 609 -18.41 -15.78 12.20
CA PRO A 609 -19.77 -16.26 12.41
C PRO A 609 -20.15 -17.50 11.59
N ASP A 610 -19.56 -17.66 10.39
CA ASP A 610 -19.90 -18.74 9.46
C ASP A 610 -19.12 -20.05 9.71
N CYS A 611 -18.32 -20.09 10.78
CA CYS A 611 -17.55 -21.24 11.20
C CYS A 611 -18.46 -22.43 11.58
N SER A 612 -18.21 -23.60 11.01
CA SER A 612 -18.99 -24.81 11.31
C SER A 612 -18.57 -25.47 12.63
N SER A 613 -19.55 -25.91 13.43
CA SER A 613 -19.34 -26.71 14.65
C SER A 613 -19.37 -28.24 14.40
N THR A 614 -19.52 -28.64 13.14
CA THR A 614 -19.61 -30.05 12.68
C THR A 614 -18.59 -30.38 11.60
N ASP A 615 -18.36 -29.46 10.66
CA ASP A 615 -17.58 -29.70 9.45
C ASP A 615 -16.13 -29.28 9.66
N LEU A 616 -15.50 -29.98 10.59
CA LEU A 616 -14.10 -29.76 10.97
C LEU A 616 -13.20 -30.29 9.87
N ASN A 617 -12.20 -29.51 9.49
CA ASN A 617 -11.30 -29.81 8.38
C ASN A 617 -9.82 -29.68 8.75
N HIS A 618 -9.50 -29.17 9.96
CA HIS A 618 -8.11 -28.97 10.39
C HIS A 618 -7.84 -29.40 11.84
N GLY A 619 -6.72 -30.10 12.05
CA GLY A 619 -6.25 -30.54 13.36
C GLY A 619 -5.17 -29.61 13.91
N VAL A 620 -5.41 -29.04 15.08
CA VAL A 620 -4.55 -28.04 15.73
C VAL A 620 -4.31 -28.41 17.20
N LEU A 621 -3.51 -27.61 17.91
CA LEU A 621 -3.17 -27.84 19.31
C LEU A 621 -3.55 -26.62 20.15
N ALA A 622 -4.48 -26.78 21.09
CA ALA A 622 -4.78 -25.78 22.10
C ALA A 622 -3.66 -25.78 23.15
N VAL A 623 -2.90 -24.68 23.22
CA VAL A 623 -1.73 -24.51 24.11
C VAL A 623 -2.00 -23.53 25.25
N GLY A 624 -3.21 -23.00 25.36
CA GLY A 624 -3.55 -22.03 26.39
C GLY A 624 -4.87 -21.33 26.12
N TYR A 625 -5.22 -20.42 27.02
CA TYR A 625 -6.40 -19.54 26.92
C TYR A 625 -6.19 -18.27 27.74
N GLY A 626 -7.02 -17.26 27.52
CA GLY A 626 -7.04 -16.06 28.35
C GLY A 626 -8.13 -15.08 27.88
N THR A 627 -8.08 -13.87 28.42
CA THR A 627 -9.01 -12.79 28.09
C THR A 627 -8.22 -11.56 27.66
N GLU A 628 -8.58 -10.95 26.55
CA GLU A 628 -8.02 -9.67 26.09
C GLU A 628 -9.16 -8.73 25.73
N LYS A 629 -9.13 -7.49 26.28
CA LYS A 629 -10.16 -6.46 26.06
C LYS A 629 -11.59 -6.97 26.29
N GLY A 630 -11.78 -7.76 27.35
CA GLY A 630 -13.06 -8.35 27.73
C GLY A 630 -13.54 -9.49 26.83
N ARG A 631 -12.67 -10.05 25.96
CA ARG A 631 -13.00 -11.16 25.07
C ARG A 631 -12.10 -12.36 25.35
N ASP A 632 -12.72 -13.50 25.58
CA ASP A 632 -12.03 -14.76 25.82
C ASP A 632 -11.48 -15.33 24.52
N TYR A 633 -10.30 -15.95 24.61
CA TYR A 633 -9.64 -16.58 23.48
C TYR A 633 -8.90 -17.86 23.87
N TRP A 634 -8.72 -18.71 22.88
CA TRP A 634 -7.82 -19.86 22.90
C TRP A 634 -6.51 -19.51 22.23
N LEU A 635 -5.39 -19.88 22.85
CA LEU A 635 -4.09 -19.92 22.19
C LEU A 635 -3.98 -21.24 21.44
N VAL A 636 -3.99 -21.17 20.11
CA VAL A 636 -3.93 -22.36 19.26
C VAL A 636 -2.66 -22.34 18.43
N LYS A 637 -1.82 -23.37 18.59
CA LYS A 637 -0.67 -23.60 17.72
C LYS A 637 -1.17 -24.12 16.37
N ASN A 638 -1.13 -23.24 15.39
CA ASN A 638 -1.43 -23.54 13.99
C ASN A 638 -0.12 -23.71 13.21
N ARG A 639 -0.19 -24.34 12.04
CA ARG A 639 1.01 -24.74 11.26
C ARG A 639 0.90 -24.39 9.77
N LEU A 640 -0.03 -23.51 9.43
CA LEU A 640 -0.32 -23.13 8.04
C LEU A 640 0.54 -21.98 7.50
N LEU A 641 1.42 -21.37 8.30
CA LEU A 641 2.07 -20.11 7.88
C LEU A 641 3.59 -19.99 8.18
N GLU A 642 4.32 -21.10 8.40
CA GLU A 642 5.79 -21.00 8.52
C GLU A 642 6.49 -21.12 7.16
N ILE A 643 6.78 -19.99 6.50
CA ILE A 643 7.96 -19.86 5.65
C ILE A 643 8.99 -19.05 6.44
N ARG A 644 10.19 -19.63 6.56
CA ARG A 644 11.32 -19.10 7.32
C ARG A 644 11.62 -17.64 6.98
N TRP A 645 11.59 -16.79 7.99
CA TRP A 645 12.22 -15.47 8.01
C TRP A 645 13.74 -15.64 8.01
N THR A 646 14.40 -15.26 6.92
CA THR A 646 15.81 -14.84 7.00
C THR A 646 15.81 -13.34 7.26
N SER A 647 15.94 -12.99 8.54
CA SER A 647 16.46 -11.72 9.06
C SER A 647 16.36 -10.50 8.14
N HIS A 648 15.21 -9.82 8.08
CA HIS A 648 15.17 -8.39 7.79
C HIS A 648 14.07 -7.72 8.63
N TYR A 649 14.43 -6.54 9.12
CA TYR A 649 13.93 -5.76 10.24
C TYR A 649 12.40 -5.51 10.23
N GLU A 650 11.73 -5.82 11.33
CA GLU A 650 10.41 -5.27 11.65
C GLU A 650 10.66 -4.03 12.54
N VAL A 651 10.66 -2.84 11.94
CA VAL A 651 10.75 -1.57 12.68
C VAL A 651 9.48 -1.42 13.50
N THR A 652 9.56 -1.79 14.77
CA THR A 652 8.52 -1.48 15.73
C THR A 652 8.69 -0.02 16.13
N ARG A 653 7.71 0.81 15.78
CA ARG A 653 7.42 2.17 16.29
C ARG A 653 8.18 2.51 17.59
N CYS A 654 9.30 3.24 17.48
CA CYS A 654 9.88 3.96 18.61
C CYS A 654 8.91 5.08 19.00
N THR A 655 8.29 4.99 20.16
CA THR A 655 7.60 6.12 20.78
C THR A 655 8.62 7.10 21.34
N VAL A 656 8.23 8.38 21.37
CA VAL A 656 9.05 9.58 21.64
C VAL A 656 9.67 9.62 23.05
N ASP A 657 9.39 8.66 23.92
CA ASP A 657 9.78 8.70 25.33
C ASP A 657 11.24 8.32 25.64
N ASN A 658 12.04 7.89 24.66
CA ASN A 658 13.44 7.50 24.89
C ASN A 658 14.49 8.49 24.34
N GLN A 659 14.09 9.63 23.79
CA GLN A 659 15.02 10.57 23.16
C GLN A 659 15.88 11.33 24.19
N GLU A 660 15.35 11.61 25.39
CA GLU A 660 16.11 12.25 26.47
C GLU A 660 17.16 11.32 27.10
N GLN A 661 16.91 10.00 27.13
CA GLN A 661 17.83 9.04 27.72
C GLN A 661 19.04 8.76 26.82
N ILE A 662 18.87 8.90 25.50
CA ILE A 662 19.94 8.72 24.51
C ILE A 662 20.84 9.97 24.46
N LEU A 663 20.27 11.17 24.56
CA LEU A 663 21.03 12.43 24.58
C LEU A 663 21.85 12.61 25.87
N SER A 664 21.41 12.04 26.99
CA SER A 664 22.17 12.02 28.26
C SER A 664 23.41 11.13 28.22
N ILE A 665 23.42 10.09 27.38
CA ILE A 665 24.56 9.15 27.29
C ILE A 665 25.63 9.71 26.34
N LEU A 666 25.23 10.51 25.34
CA LEU A 666 26.13 11.08 24.34
C LEU A 666 26.86 12.34 24.82
N SER A 667 26.49 12.92 25.97
CA SER A 667 27.13 14.15 26.49
C SER A 667 28.36 13.91 27.39
N GLU A 668 28.74 12.67 27.69
CA GLU A 668 29.81 12.36 28.66
C GLU A 668 31.08 11.68 28.09
N MET A 669 31.27 11.58 26.77
CA MET A 669 32.47 10.89 26.23
C MET A 669 33.22 11.75 25.21
N THR A 670 34.32 12.35 25.66
CA THR A 670 35.38 13.00 24.88
C THR A 670 36.63 12.11 24.83
N GLU A 671 37.26 12.07 23.65
CA GLU A 671 38.66 11.68 23.36
C GLU A 671 39.05 10.19 23.52
N ASP A 672 38.79 9.36 22.48
CA ASP A 672 39.76 8.43 21.86
C ASP A 672 39.08 7.58 20.76
N ASP A 673 39.57 7.69 19.51
CA ASP A 673 38.89 7.18 18.29
C ASP A 673 39.06 5.67 18.01
N ASP A 674 39.97 4.97 18.68
CA ASP A 674 40.22 3.53 18.41
C ASP A 674 39.44 2.58 19.34
N ALA A 675 38.83 3.09 20.42
CA ALA A 675 37.94 2.29 21.27
C ALA A 675 36.46 2.29 20.79
N ALA A 676 36.10 3.20 19.89
CA ALA A 676 34.73 3.40 19.41
C ALA A 676 34.24 2.29 18.46
N VAL A 677 35.15 1.60 17.76
CA VAL A 677 34.79 0.54 16.79
C VAL A 677 34.51 -0.80 17.49
N ASP A 678 35.26 -1.14 18.54
CA ASP A 678 35.01 -2.36 19.33
C ASP A 678 33.80 -2.19 20.26
N LEU A 679 33.58 -0.99 20.82
CA LEU A 679 32.37 -0.68 21.59
C LEU A 679 31.13 -0.48 20.71
N CYS A 680 31.23 -0.07 19.44
CA CYS A 680 30.08 -0.15 18.52
C CYS A 680 29.65 -1.60 18.30
N THR A 681 30.59 -2.55 18.33
CA THR A 681 30.29 -3.97 18.15
C THR A 681 29.71 -4.59 19.43
N GLU A 682 30.19 -4.19 20.61
CA GLU A 682 29.62 -4.60 21.90
C GLU A 682 28.31 -3.87 22.27
N ALA A 683 28.15 -2.60 21.89
CA ALA A 683 26.90 -1.85 22.03
C ALA A 683 25.84 -2.34 21.05
N SER A 684 26.22 -2.74 19.82
CA SER A 684 25.35 -3.51 18.92
C SER A 684 24.97 -4.88 19.51
N GLY A 685 25.83 -5.46 20.36
CA GLY A 685 25.56 -6.70 21.10
C GLY A 685 24.66 -6.51 22.32
N LEU A 686 24.77 -5.38 23.04
CA LEU A 686 24.01 -5.09 24.27
C LEU A 686 22.67 -4.35 24.02
N LEU A 687 22.59 -3.44 23.03
CA LEU A 687 21.32 -2.84 22.58
C LEU A 687 20.49 -3.79 21.71
N CYS A 688 21.07 -4.93 21.32
CA CYS A 688 20.38 -6.03 20.66
C CYS A 688 20.22 -7.23 21.59
N GLN A 689 19.89 -7.00 22.88
CA GLN A 689 19.01 -7.94 23.57
C GLN A 689 17.61 -7.82 22.96
N ILE A 690 17.48 -8.29 21.72
CA ILE A 690 16.21 -8.79 21.21
C ILE A 690 15.80 -9.88 22.20
N LYS A 691 14.89 -9.53 23.12
CA LYS A 691 13.91 -10.53 23.55
C LYS A 691 13.37 -11.07 22.24
N ARG A 692 13.76 -12.30 21.91
CA ARG A 692 13.12 -13.09 20.86
C ARG A 692 11.65 -13.23 21.24
N HIS A 693 10.86 -12.19 20.95
CA HIS A 693 9.45 -12.34 20.66
C HIS A 693 9.43 -12.98 19.28
N HIS A 694 9.76 -14.27 19.26
CA HIS A 694 9.29 -15.16 18.22
C HIS A 694 7.78 -14.92 18.14
N PHE A 695 7.33 -14.25 17.09
CA PHE A 695 5.95 -14.33 16.64
C PHE A 695 5.72 -15.78 16.17
N PHE A 696 5.67 -16.68 17.15
CA PHE A 696 5.18 -18.03 16.98
C PHE A 696 3.70 -17.87 16.62
N GLU A 697 3.32 -18.25 15.40
CA GLU A 697 1.97 -18.17 14.83
C GLU A 697 0.96 -19.02 15.60
N ILE A 698 0.63 -18.51 16.78
CA ILE A 698 -0.41 -18.95 17.66
C ILE A 698 -1.49 -17.90 17.59
N GLY A 699 -2.54 -18.21 16.85
CA GLY A 699 -3.70 -17.34 16.74
C GLY A 699 -4.51 -17.36 18.03
N LYS A 700 -5.19 -16.24 18.30
CA LYS A 700 -6.22 -16.16 19.34
C LYS A 700 -7.55 -16.54 18.69
N PHE A 701 -8.09 -17.70 19.02
CA PHE A 701 -9.33 -18.21 18.42
C PHE A 701 -10.50 -18.07 19.40
N PRO A 702 -11.72 -17.87 18.90
CA PRO A 702 -12.87 -17.74 19.75
C PRO A 702 -13.41 -19.13 20.12
N VAL A 703 -14.11 -19.10 21.23
CA VAL A 703 -14.96 -20.08 21.88
C VAL A 703 -15.68 -21.07 20.91
N ARG A 704 -16.34 -20.57 19.85
CA ARG A 704 -17.34 -21.35 19.07
C ARG A 704 -16.83 -22.32 17.99
N CYS A 705 -15.53 -22.33 17.69
CA CYS A 705 -14.97 -23.08 16.55
C CYS A 705 -14.20 -24.35 16.94
N LEU A 706 -14.09 -24.66 18.24
CA LEU A 706 -13.25 -25.75 18.73
C LEU A 706 -14.09 -26.96 19.12
N VAL A 707 -13.82 -28.09 18.46
CA VAL A 707 -14.36 -29.38 18.86
C VAL A 707 -13.18 -30.28 19.23
N SER A 708 -13.15 -30.69 20.49
CA SER A 708 -12.11 -31.54 21.08
C SER A 708 -12.33 -33.02 20.84
#